data_AF-W8S2S0-F1
#
_entry.id   AF-W8S2S0-F1
#
_cell.length_a   1.000
_cell.length_b   1.000
_cell.length_c   1.000
_cell.angle_alpha   90.00
_cell.angle_beta   90.00
_cell.angle_gamma   90.00
#
_symmetry.space_group_name_H-M   'P 1'
#
loop_
_entity.id
_entity.type
_entity.pdbx_description
1 polymer ?
#
loop_
_entity_poly.entity_id
_entity_poly.type
_entity_poly.pdbx_seq_one_letter_code
_entity_poly.pdbx_strand_id
1 'polypeptide(L)'
;MIIGHDEMLRRAGIDGPVASLEDFVRGGRAPIGAITASGADPHHMIDTETDIAVLGAALRRAGAVEDRYWQIRIGERLVALTGSDRVASDLVAWLIEAGDYARARDLHERIAGDDARHADRRLDLLLAERDFDAALACDGASDSPARIGKAALAAGHWDLAAEMIAAACDASPDSPEAASLSIRLVALQDGPEAAIAALAERQQVLPPKSATARLLRYRLQLDCGRYLETFDELREQISERRDGWGLYWLAEEAAAQCDSLQDFSEVLDGTLALYPLQRHLIRQKAGLAATLGDFDTTEALLPVIRLFSEWSWHETRVMTVCQDAGRDVVEDVLSAAVAVSVPKERVNLTVAHYYYYFNGTPEGLARARDLAAPVARTMRDDPHVQNLELRLTLALGERDAAQRTFEQLPSGLARTAPLAPFEARFAADAGDHARAAAIWRDHLTRSRAMALNARTAHPETIHLKWAPTQDAVLLFMTVFNGIEFLDWFFDHYRRLGVTHFFVVDNGSTDGSFEWLAAQDDVSLFRQTGSFRQSGCGVAWVNHLIRRFGVGHWCFYVDIDEAFVFPGVERGRTLRDLIAYADAKGWRSIPAMMLDIYPEDLGTDATQNPFERSKYIDRDYLFFDNEVPPYHFVQGGVRARLSGRSLMMTKAPLVKPGADFCYLANNHQHSHVPVAPLSGALLHYKFIGDLMARVDEAIERDEHFMGARFYKALQTPLRAAREKDVLLSAHSVAYEGPAQLVEMGLMSAPDDWGLWPERPT
;
A
#
# COMPACT_ATOMS: atom_id res chain seq x y z
N MET A 1 21.40 -9.90 -13.25
CA MET A 1 21.44 -10.73 -14.47
C MET A 1 20.44 -11.86 -14.28
N ILE A 2 19.18 -11.62 -14.66
CA ILE A 2 18.12 -12.62 -14.58
C ILE A 2 18.40 -13.67 -15.67
N ILE A 3 18.26 -14.97 -15.36
CA ILE A 3 18.40 -16.01 -16.38
C ILE A 3 17.29 -15.79 -17.42
N GLY A 4 17.66 -15.57 -18.68
CA GLY A 4 16.70 -15.38 -19.76
C GLY A 4 15.83 -16.62 -19.96
N HIS A 5 14.60 -16.42 -20.45
CA HIS A 5 13.62 -17.46 -20.75
C HIS A 5 14.22 -18.66 -21.52
N ASP A 6 14.97 -18.39 -22.59
CA ASP A 6 15.57 -19.45 -23.43
C ASP A 6 16.67 -20.23 -22.70
N GLU A 7 17.41 -19.57 -21.82
CA GLU A 7 18.41 -20.23 -20.98
C GLU A 7 17.73 -21.11 -19.92
N MET A 8 16.55 -20.74 -19.43
CA MET A 8 15.76 -21.62 -18.57
C MET A 8 15.18 -22.81 -19.33
N LEU A 9 14.71 -22.64 -20.57
CA LEU A 9 14.27 -23.76 -21.40
C LEU A 9 15.41 -24.74 -21.69
N ARG A 10 16.60 -24.23 -22.04
CA ARG A 10 17.81 -25.05 -22.19
C ARG A 10 18.19 -25.78 -20.91
N ARG A 11 18.18 -25.08 -19.77
CA ARG A 11 18.42 -25.71 -18.44
C ARG A 11 17.35 -26.72 -18.05
N ALA A 12 16.13 -26.55 -18.55
CA ALA A 12 15.03 -27.51 -18.40
C ALA A 12 15.11 -28.68 -19.40
N GLY A 13 16.06 -28.66 -20.33
CA GLY A 13 16.28 -29.71 -21.33
C GLY A 13 15.31 -29.66 -22.51
N ILE A 14 14.82 -28.48 -22.87
CA ILE A 14 13.87 -28.26 -23.97
C ILE A 14 14.57 -27.44 -25.06
N ASP A 15 14.93 -28.10 -26.15
CA ASP A 15 15.65 -27.51 -27.29
C ASP A 15 14.76 -27.36 -28.55
N GLY A 16 13.43 -27.51 -28.41
CA GLY A 16 12.45 -27.43 -29.49
C GLY A 16 11.01 -27.74 -29.03
N PRO A 17 10.02 -27.67 -29.93
CA PRO A 17 8.63 -27.95 -29.60
C PRO A 17 8.47 -29.39 -29.09
N VAL A 18 7.80 -29.53 -27.94
CA VAL A 18 7.48 -30.83 -27.36
C VAL A 18 6.51 -31.57 -28.29
N ALA A 19 6.84 -32.81 -28.67
CA ALA A 19 6.04 -33.60 -29.62
C ALA A 19 4.86 -34.34 -28.95
N SER A 20 5.04 -34.83 -27.73
CA SER A 20 4.03 -35.56 -26.96
C SER A 20 4.23 -35.39 -25.44
N LEU A 21 3.18 -35.66 -24.65
CA LEU A 21 3.30 -35.63 -23.18
C LEU A 21 4.23 -36.74 -22.67
N GLU A 22 4.23 -37.91 -23.34
CA GLU A 22 5.11 -39.03 -23.05
C GLU A 22 6.59 -38.65 -23.21
N ASP A 23 6.95 -38.03 -24.34
CA ASP A 23 8.32 -37.54 -24.59
C ASP A 23 8.72 -36.49 -23.55
N PHE A 24 7.79 -35.59 -23.21
CA PHE A 24 8.02 -34.58 -22.19
C PHE A 24 8.31 -35.20 -20.83
N VAL A 25 7.49 -36.14 -20.36
CA VAL A 25 7.66 -36.73 -19.02
C VAL A 25 8.88 -37.66 -18.92
N ARG A 26 9.36 -38.18 -20.06
CA ARG A 26 10.64 -38.90 -20.18
C ARG A 26 11.83 -37.94 -20.23
N GLY A 27 11.66 -36.76 -20.83
CA GLY A 27 12.67 -35.70 -20.91
C GLY A 27 12.79 -34.89 -19.61
N GLY A 28 13.88 -35.06 -18.87
CA GLY A 28 14.28 -34.15 -17.79
C GLY A 28 13.30 -34.04 -16.60
N ARG A 29 13.32 -32.89 -15.90
CA ARG A 29 12.42 -32.56 -14.78
C ARG A 29 11.73 -31.20 -14.99
N ALA A 30 11.51 -30.83 -16.25
CA ALA A 30 10.90 -29.56 -16.60
C ALA A 30 9.46 -29.44 -16.04
N PRO A 31 9.05 -28.27 -15.55
CA PRO A 31 7.66 -27.97 -15.19
C PRO A 31 6.70 -28.01 -16.40
N ILE A 32 5.42 -28.31 -16.18
CA ILE A 32 4.43 -28.44 -17.27
C ILE A 32 4.33 -27.17 -18.14
N GLY A 33 4.45 -25.98 -17.55
CA GLY A 33 4.42 -24.71 -18.31
C GLY A 33 5.52 -24.60 -19.37
N ALA A 34 6.57 -25.41 -19.28
CA ALA A 34 7.62 -25.46 -20.29
C ALA A 34 7.14 -26.07 -21.64
N ILE A 35 6.05 -26.85 -21.63
CA ILE A 35 5.37 -27.29 -22.86
C ILE A 35 4.79 -26.07 -23.61
N THR A 36 4.05 -25.20 -22.90
CA THR A 36 3.52 -23.94 -23.46
C THR A 36 4.64 -23.08 -24.03
N ALA A 37 5.74 -22.94 -23.28
CA ALA A 37 6.89 -22.14 -23.69
C ALA A 37 7.63 -22.72 -24.91
N SER A 38 7.51 -24.02 -25.17
CA SER A 38 8.03 -24.65 -26.40
C SER A 38 7.17 -24.40 -27.65
N GLY A 39 6.00 -23.77 -27.49
CA GLY A 39 5.03 -23.52 -28.55
C GLY A 39 4.03 -24.66 -28.79
N ALA A 40 4.05 -25.71 -27.96
CA ALA A 40 3.09 -26.80 -27.98
C ALA A 40 1.89 -26.53 -27.05
N ASP A 41 0.77 -27.19 -27.31
CA ASP A 41 -0.46 -27.05 -26.52
C ASP A 41 -0.57 -28.13 -25.42
N PRO A 42 -0.25 -27.81 -24.15
CA PRO A 42 -0.38 -28.77 -23.06
C PRO A 42 -1.83 -29.19 -22.79
N HIS A 43 -2.83 -28.34 -23.09
CA HIS A 43 -4.23 -28.71 -22.87
C HIS A 43 -4.61 -29.86 -23.79
N HIS A 44 -4.33 -29.73 -25.08
CA HIS A 44 -4.59 -30.80 -26.05
C HIS A 44 -3.85 -32.08 -25.68
N MET A 45 -2.57 -31.98 -25.28
CA MET A 45 -1.77 -33.14 -24.89
C MET A 45 -2.34 -33.87 -23.67
N ILE A 46 -2.75 -33.14 -22.63
CA ILE A 46 -3.35 -33.73 -21.42
C ILE A 46 -4.72 -34.33 -21.74
N ASP A 47 -5.56 -33.60 -22.49
CA ASP A 47 -6.94 -34.02 -22.78
C ASP A 47 -6.99 -35.26 -23.70
N THR A 48 -5.98 -35.45 -24.56
CA THR A 48 -5.88 -36.61 -25.45
C THR A 48 -5.07 -37.77 -24.89
N GLU A 49 -4.24 -37.56 -23.86
CA GLU A 49 -3.45 -38.63 -23.25
C GLU A 49 -4.35 -39.68 -22.58
N THR A 50 -3.99 -40.95 -22.74
CA THR A 50 -4.70 -42.12 -22.20
C THR A 50 -3.80 -43.01 -21.34
N ASP A 51 -2.47 -42.87 -21.43
CA ASP A 51 -1.52 -43.56 -20.57
C ASP A 51 -1.53 -42.95 -19.15
N ILE A 52 -2.03 -43.74 -18.21
CA ILE A 52 -2.15 -43.37 -16.79
C ILE A 52 -0.76 -43.12 -16.16
N ALA A 53 0.28 -43.84 -16.57
CA ALA A 53 1.63 -43.67 -16.05
C ALA A 53 2.24 -42.34 -16.51
N VAL A 54 1.97 -41.94 -17.76
CA VAL A 54 2.37 -40.63 -18.32
C VAL A 54 1.67 -39.50 -17.57
N LEU A 55 0.35 -39.56 -17.44
CA LEU A 55 -0.42 -38.56 -16.68
C LEU A 55 -0.01 -38.50 -15.21
N GLY A 56 0.25 -39.65 -14.57
CA GLY A 56 0.75 -39.71 -13.20
C GLY A 56 2.14 -39.09 -13.05
N ALA A 57 3.02 -39.23 -14.05
CA ALA A 57 4.31 -38.54 -14.07
C ALA A 57 4.16 -37.03 -14.26
N ALA A 58 3.27 -36.60 -15.15
CA ALA A 58 2.92 -35.19 -15.34
C ALA A 58 2.36 -34.57 -14.05
N LEU A 59 1.47 -35.28 -13.34
CA LEU A 59 0.89 -34.82 -12.07
C LEU A 59 1.96 -34.60 -11.00
N ARG A 60 2.93 -35.53 -10.88
CA ARG A 60 4.06 -35.38 -9.96
C ARG A 60 4.94 -34.17 -10.31
N ARG A 61 5.12 -33.87 -11.60
CA ARG A 61 5.87 -32.68 -12.05
C ARG A 61 5.15 -31.39 -11.68
N ALA A 62 3.84 -31.31 -11.94
CA ALA A 62 3.03 -30.16 -11.52
C ALA A 62 3.09 -29.97 -10.00
N GLY A 63 2.97 -31.06 -9.23
CA GLY A 63 3.07 -31.02 -7.77
C GLY A 63 4.44 -30.61 -7.23
N ALA A 64 5.54 -30.93 -7.93
CA ALA A 64 6.89 -30.54 -7.50
C ALA A 64 7.14 -29.02 -7.52
N VAL A 65 6.36 -28.28 -8.30
CA VAL A 65 6.39 -26.81 -8.36
C VAL A 65 5.14 -26.16 -7.78
N GLU A 66 4.23 -26.96 -7.21
CA GLU A 66 2.95 -26.51 -6.66
C GLU A 66 2.06 -25.79 -7.70
N ASP A 67 2.12 -26.21 -8.96
CA ASP A 67 1.26 -25.66 -10.01
C ASP A 67 -0.15 -26.25 -9.93
N ARG A 68 -0.98 -25.62 -9.11
CA ARG A 68 -2.32 -26.11 -8.82
C ARG A 68 -3.22 -26.18 -10.05
N TYR A 69 -3.04 -25.28 -11.02
CA TYR A 69 -3.80 -25.29 -12.26
C TYR A 69 -3.62 -26.62 -13.01
N TRP A 70 -2.36 -27.01 -13.25
CA TRP A 70 -2.07 -28.26 -13.95
C TRP A 70 -2.37 -29.49 -13.08
N GLN A 71 -2.22 -29.42 -11.76
CA GLN A 71 -2.65 -30.51 -10.89
C GLN A 71 -4.14 -30.80 -11.00
N ILE A 72 -4.98 -29.77 -11.02
CA ILE A 72 -6.44 -29.90 -11.20
C ILE A 72 -6.75 -30.54 -12.55
N ARG A 73 -6.24 -29.97 -13.66
CA ARG A 73 -6.51 -30.46 -15.02
C ARG A 73 -6.05 -31.90 -15.23
N ILE A 74 -4.84 -32.24 -14.80
CA ILE A 74 -4.31 -33.61 -14.91
C ILE A 74 -5.06 -34.56 -13.97
N GLY A 75 -5.41 -34.09 -12.77
CA GLY A 75 -6.21 -34.84 -11.79
C GLY A 75 -7.58 -35.22 -12.33
N GLU A 76 -8.30 -34.27 -12.96
CA GLU A 76 -9.59 -34.50 -13.60
C GLU A 76 -9.49 -35.58 -14.69
N ARG A 77 -8.47 -35.47 -15.55
CA ARG A 77 -8.23 -36.47 -16.59
C ARG A 77 -7.95 -37.85 -16.02
N LEU A 78 -7.12 -37.94 -15.00
CA LEU A 78 -6.82 -39.20 -14.31
C LEU A 78 -8.05 -39.80 -13.64
N VAL A 79 -8.87 -38.99 -12.96
CA VAL A 79 -10.12 -39.46 -12.35
C VAL A 79 -11.07 -39.99 -13.42
N ALA A 80 -11.24 -39.28 -14.53
CA ALA A 80 -12.09 -39.70 -15.63
C ALA A 80 -11.67 -41.05 -16.25
N LEU A 81 -10.36 -41.31 -16.34
CA LEU A 81 -9.81 -42.55 -16.91
C LEU A 81 -9.79 -43.74 -15.93
N THR A 82 -9.55 -43.46 -14.65
CA THR A 82 -9.24 -44.52 -13.66
C THR A 82 -10.35 -44.78 -12.65
N GLY A 83 -11.23 -43.80 -12.41
CA GLY A 83 -12.15 -43.83 -11.26
C GLY A 83 -11.43 -43.88 -9.91
N SER A 84 -10.16 -43.45 -9.83
CA SER A 84 -9.37 -43.57 -8.60
C SER A 84 -9.84 -42.61 -7.51
N ASP A 85 -10.43 -43.17 -6.45
CA ASP A 85 -10.82 -42.46 -5.23
C ASP A 85 -9.66 -41.67 -4.60
N ARG A 86 -8.45 -42.20 -4.67
CA ARG A 86 -7.25 -41.52 -4.15
C ARG A 86 -6.98 -40.22 -4.91
N VAL A 87 -7.00 -40.26 -6.24
CA VAL A 87 -6.77 -39.07 -7.07
C VAL A 87 -7.95 -38.11 -6.96
N ALA A 88 -9.18 -38.63 -6.89
CA ALA A 88 -10.37 -37.83 -6.66
C ALA A 88 -10.29 -37.06 -5.33
N SER A 89 -9.84 -37.71 -4.26
CA SER A 89 -9.64 -37.07 -2.96
C SER A 89 -8.58 -35.96 -2.97
N ASP A 90 -7.46 -36.15 -3.69
CA ASP A 90 -6.48 -35.07 -3.92
C ASP A 90 -7.10 -33.90 -4.70
N LEU A 91 -7.88 -34.21 -5.76
CA LEU A 91 -8.56 -33.22 -6.59
C LEU A 91 -9.60 -32.42 -5.79
N VAL A 92 -10.33 -33.04 -4.85
CA VAL A 92 -11.23 -32.32 -3.92
C VAL A 92 -10.46 -31.25 -3.15
N ALA A 93 -9.29 -31.56 -2.58
CA ALA A 93 -8.47 -30.59 -1.87
C ALA A 93 -8.03 -29.42 -2.76
N TRP A 94 -7.67 -29.72 -4.02
CA TRP A 94 -7.25 -28.71 -4.98
C TRP A 94 -8.40 -27.81 -5.45
N LEU A 95 -9.60 -28.37 -5.63
CA LEU A 95 -10.80 -27.62 -5.96
C LEU A 95 -11.24 -26.71 -4.80
N ILE A 96 -11.10 -27.18 -3.55
CA ILE A 96 -11.31 -26.33 -2.36
C ILE A 96 -10.33 -25.15 -2.37
N GLU A 97 -9.04 -25.39 -2.63
CA GLU A 97 -8.05 -24.30 -2.74
C GLU A 97 -8.38 -23.31 -3.87
N ALA A 98 -8.92 -23.81 -4.98
CA ALA A 98 -9.37 -22.98 -6.11
C ALA A 98 -10.68 -22.21 -5.84
N GLY A 99 -11.34 -22.46 -4.69
CA GLY A 99 -12.64 -21.87 -4.37
C GLY A 99 -13.84 -22.49 -5.11
N ASP A 100 -13.65 -23.64 -5.76
CA ASP A 100 -14.68 -24.34 -6.53
C ASP A 100 -15.39 -25.39 -5.66
N TYR A 101 -16.09 -24.91 -4.64
CA TYR A 101 -16.69 -25.76 -3.61
C TYR A 101 -17.79 -26.66 -4.15
N ALA A 102 -18.55 -26.21 -5.15
CA ALA A 102 -19.59 -27.01 -5.79
C ALA A 102 -19.00 -28.26 -6.45
N ARG A 103 -17.94 -28.10 -7.25
CA ARG A 103 -17.28 -29.24 -7.91
C ARG A 103 -16.52 -30.11 -6.92
N ALA A 104 -15.95 -29.51 -5.86
CA ALA A 104 -15.34 -30.26 -4.77
C ALA A 104 -16.35 -31.16 -4.06
N ARG A 105 -17.56 -30.64 -3.75
CA ARG A 105 -18.65 -31.39 -3.12
C ARG A 105 -19.15 -32.54 -4.00
N ASP A 106 -19.50 -32.23 -5.25
CA ASP A 106 -19.98 -33.24 -6.20
C ASP A 106 -18.96 -34.36 -6.43
N LEU A 107 -17.66 -34.04 -6.39
CA LEU A 107 -16.61 -35.03 -6.49
C LEU A 107 -16.46 -35.84 -5.21
N HIS A 108 -16.47 -35.19 -4.04
CA HIS A 108 -16.36 -35.82 -2.74
C HIS A 108 -17.49 -36.86 -2.52
N GLU A 109 -18.74 -36.52 -2.85
CA GLU A 109 -19.89 -37.42 -2.70
C GLU A 109 -19.83 -38.68 -3.58
N ARG A 110 -19.02 -38.67 -4.65
CA ARG A 110 -18.83 -39.82 -5.55
C ARG A 110 -17.73 -40.78 -5.10
N ILE A 111 -16.90 -40.39 -4.14
CA ILE A 111 -15.83 -41.23 -3.60
C ILE A 111 -16.46 -42.33 -2.74
N ALA A 112 -16.15 -43.60 -3.01
CA ALA A 112 -16.79 -44.72 -2.32
C ALA A 112 -16.18 -45.04 -0.94
N GLY A 113 -14.94 -44.60 -0.69
CA GLY A 113 -14.21 -44.87 0.55
C GLY A 113 -14.65 -43.98 1.72
N ASP A 114 -14.80 -44.56 2.91
CA ASP A 114 -15.07 -43.88 4.18
C ASP A 114 -13.88 -44.05 5.14
N ASP A 115 -12.71 -43.60 4.70
CA ASP A 115 -11.48 -43.63 5.50
C ASP A 115 -11.17 -42.24 6.12
N ALA A 116 -10.11 -42.17 6.94
CA ALA A 116 -9.70 -40.91 7.59
C ALA A 116 -9.46 -39.78 6.59
N ARG A 117 -9.00 -40.11 5.37
CA ARG A 117 -8.75 -39.11 4.33
C ARG A 117 -10.06 -38.60 3.73
N HIS A 118 -11.05 -39.47 3.55
CA HIS A 118 -12.40 -39.06 3.15
C HIS A 118 -13.02 -38.12 4.20
N ALA A 119 -12.90 -38.46 5.49
CA ALA A 119 -13.31 -37.61 6.59
C ALA A 119 -12.56 -36.27 6.61
N ASP A 120 -11.24 -36.26 6.38
CA ASP A 120 -10.44 -35.03 6.28
C ASP A 120 -10.95 -34.10 5.19
N ARG A 121 -11.27 -34.64 4.00
CA ARG A 121 -11.79 -33.82 2.89
C ARG A 121 -13.20 -33.32 3.15
N ARG A 122 -14.04 -34.13 3.81
CA ARG A 122 -15.35 -33.69 4.28
C ARG A 122 -15.20 -32.50 5.22
N LEU A 123 -14.32 -32.59 6.21
CA LEU A 123 -14.05 -31.49 7.13
C LEU A 123 -13.54 -30.25 6.40
N ASP A 124 -12.55 -30.38 5.50
CA ASP A 124 -12.04 -29.24 4.71
C ASP A 124 -13.15 -28.53 3.93
N LEU A 125 -14.05 -29.30 3.32
CA LEU A 125 -15.17 -28.74 2.55
C LEU A 125 -16.15 -28.00 3.46
N LEU A 126 -16.54 -28.59 4.59
CA LEU A 126 -17.43 -27.95 5.57
C LEU A 126 -16.82 -26.66 6.12
N LEU A 127 -15.51 -26.67 6.43
CA LEU A 127 -14.79 -25.49 6.89
C LEU A 127 -14.65 -24.41 5.82
N ALA A 128 -14.48 -24.79 4.55
CA ALA A 128 -14.46 -23.83 3.43
C ALA A 128 -15.83 -23.20 3.21
N GLU A 129 -16.90 -23.98 3.35
CA GLU A 129 -18.30 -23.57 3.25
C GLU A 129 -18.85 -22.86 4.49
N ARG A 130 -18.06 -22.85 5.57
CA ARG A 130 -18.40 -22.24 6.87
C ARG A 130 -19.57 -22.90 7.58
N ASP A 131 -19.79 -24.19 7.33
CA ASP A 131 -20.75 -25.02 8.07
C ASP A 131 -20.09 -25.60 9.32
N PHE A 132 -19.95 -24.74 10.34
CA PHE A 132 -19.28 -25.11 11.59
C PHE A 132 -20.04 -26.15 12.41
N ASP A 133 -21.38 -26.16 12.33
CA ASP A 133 -22.21 -27.15 13.04
C ASP A 133 -21.96 -28.55 12.48
N ALA A 134 -21.96 -28.70 11.15
CA ALA A 134 -21.62 -29.96 10.52
C ALA A 134 -20.13 -30.33 10.71
N ALA A 135 -19.22 -29.34 10.73
CA ALA A 135 -17.81 -29.57 10.97
C ALA A 135 -17.55 -30.12 12.38
N LEU A 136 -18.25 -29.62 13.40
CA LEU A 136 -18.19 -30.13 14.78
C LEU A 136 -18.72 -31.56 14.90
N ALA A 137 -19.69 -31.94 14.06
CA ALA A 137 -20.23 -33.30 13.99
C ALA A 137 -19.41 -34.24 13.08
N CYS A 138 -18.31 -33.76 12.49
CA CYS A 138 -17.48 -34.54 11.57
C CYS A 138 -16.51 -35.45 12.33
N ASP A 139 -16.89 -36.72 12.49
CA ASP A 139 -16.04 -37.74 13.11
C ASP A 139 -14.94 -38.25 12.18
N GLY A 140 -13.84 -38.75 12.76
CA GLY A 140 -12.78 -39.47 12.03
C GLY A 140 -11.76 -38.60 11.28
N ALA A 141 -11.96 -37.27 11.25
CA ALA A 141 -10.99 -36.33 10.68
C ALA A 141 -9.82 -36.05 11.65
N SER A 142 -8.63 -35.86 11.08
CA SER A 142 -7.39 -35.55 11.80
C SER A 142 -7.32 -34.07 12.21
N ASP A 143 -6.77 -33.82 13.40
CA ASP A 143 -6.53 -32.48 13.97
C ASP A 143 -7.75 -31.54 13.90
N SER A 144 -8.96 -32.11 14.02
CA SER A 144 -10.22 -31.40 13.83
C SER A 144 -10.34 -30.13 14.70
N PRO A 145 -10.01 -30.12 16.01
CA PRO A 145 -10.09 -28.89 16.80
C PRO A 145 -9.19 -27.76 16.28
N ALA A 146 -7.95 -28.04 15.88
CA ALA A 146 -7.04 -27.02 15.36
C ALA A 146 -7.56 -26.43 14.03
N ARG A 147 -8.06 -27.29 13.13
CA ARG A 147 -8.59 -26.90 11.83
C ARG A 147 -9.88 -26.09 11.95
N ILE A 148 -10.82 -26.54 12.79
CA ILE A 148 -12.06 -25.80 13.10
C ILE A 148 -11.71 -24.46 13.75
N GLY A 149 -10.84 -24.46 14.76
CA GLY A 149 -10.41 -23.23 15.45
C GLY A 149 -9.79 -22.20 14.51
N LYS A 150 -8.91 -22.63 13.60
CA LYS A 150 -8.32 -21.76 12.56
C LYS A 150 -9.37 -21.18 11.62
N ALA A 151 -10.31 -22.00 11.14
CA ALA A 151 -11.35 -21.56 10.21
C ALA A 151 -12.38 -20.63 10.89
N ALA A 152 -12.75 -20.94 12.13
CA ALA A 152 -13.64 -20.13 12.97
C ALA A 152 -13.01 -18.76 13.27
N LEU A 153 -11.71 -18.74 13.58
CA LEU A 153 -10.94 -17.51 13.78
C LEU A 153 -10.98 -16.64 12.52
N ALA A 154 -10.69 -17.22 11.34
CA ALA A 154 -10.74 -16.48 10.08
C ALA A 154 -12.13 -15.93 9.73
N ALA A 155 -13.20 -16.67 10.04
CA ALA A 155 -14.58 -16.24 9.79
C ALA A 155 -15.16 -15.31 10.89
N GLY A 156 -14.41 -15.06 11.96
CA GLY A 156 -14.85 -14.23 13.08
C GLY A 156 -15.86 -14.88 14.03
N HIS A 157 -15.86 -16.21 14.13
CA HIS A 157 -16.56 -16.97 15.17
C HIS A 157 -15.66 -17.09 16.40
N TRP A 158 -15.45 -15.98 17.10
CA TRP A 158 -14.42 -15.83 18.13
C TRP A 158 -14.55 -16.82 19.30
N ASP A 159 -15.77 -17.06 19.77
CA ASP A 159 -16.02 -17.98 20.89
C ASP A 159 -15.71 -19.43 20.51
N LEU A 160 -16.20 -19.87 19.35
CA LEU A 160 -15.90 -21.19 18.80
C LEU A 160 -14.39 -21.35 18.54
N ALA A 161 -13.74 -20.31 18.00
CA ALA A 161 -12.31 -20.32 17.79
C ALA A 161 -11.55 -20.52 19.11
N ALA A 162 -11.91 -19.79 20.15
CA ALA A 162 -11.29 -19.91 21.46
C ALA A 162 -11.45 -21.32 22.05
N GLU A 163 -12.67 -21.87 22.00
CA GLU A 163 -12.97 -23.22 22.47
C GLU A 163 -12.15 -24.29 21.73
N MET A 164 -12.14 -24.24 20.40
CA MET A 164 -11.47 -25.23 19.57
C MET A 164 -9.95 -25.13 19.63
N ILE A 165 -9.40 -23.92 19.77
CA ILE A 165 -7.96 -23.71 19.97
C ILE A 165 -7.52 -24.21 21.35
N ALA A 166 -8.33 -24.01 22.39
CA ALA A 166 -8.07 -24.59 23.71
C ALA A 166 -8.08 -26.11 23.66
N ALA A 167 -9.10 -26.72 23.04
CA ALA A 167 -9.18 -28.17 22.85
C ALA A 167 -7.99 -28.72 22.04
N ALA A 168 -7.52 -27.99 21.03
CA ALA A 168 -6.31 -28.36 20.28
C ALA A 168 -5.04 -28.32 21.13
N CYS A 169 -4.89 -27.30 22.00
CA CYS A 169 -3.77 -27.21 22.93
C CYS A 169 -3.82 -28.32 23.98
N ASP A 170 -4.99 -28.68 24.49
CA ASP A 170 -5.15 -29.74 25.48
C ASP A 170 -4.87 -31.12 24.89
N ALA A 171 -5.32 -31.37 23.66
CA ALA A 171 -5.08 -32.63 22.96
C ALA A 171 -3.59 -32.82 22.59
N SER A 172 -2.93 -31.74 22.20
CA SER A 172 -1.52 -31.76 21.75
C SER A 172 -0.73 -30.57 22.30
N PRO A 173 -0.33 -30.57 23.59
CA PRO A 173 0.33 -29.45 24.24
C PRO A 173 1.66 -29.01 23.59
N ASP A 174 2.37 -29.98 23.00
CA ASP A 174 3.65 -29.76 22.31
C ASP A 174 3.48 -29.43 20.83
N SER A 175 2.25 -29.23 20.33
CA SER A 175 1.99 -28.92 18.92
C SER A 175 2.35 -27.45 18.61
N PRO A 176 3.31 -27.20 17.69
CA PRO A 176 3.61 -25.85 17.23
C PRO A 176 2.41 -25.18 16.55
N GLU A 177 1.54 -25.95 15.89
CA GLU A 177 0.35 -25.42 15.23
C GLU A 177 -0.66 -24.91 16.26
N ALA A 178 -1.03 -25.74 17.25
CA ALA A 178 -1.95 -25.34 18.31
C ALA A 178 -1.40 -24.15 19.13
N ALA A 179 -0.11 -24.18 19.44
CA ALA A 179 0.56 -23.05 20.10
C ALA A 179 0.49 -21.77 19.25
N SER A 180 0.72 -21.85 17.93
CA SER A 180 0.64 -20.69 17.04
C SER A 180 -0.77 -20.09 16.96
N LEU A 181 -1.81 -20.93 16.95
CA LEU A 181 -3.20 -20.50 16.97
C LEU A 181 -3.54 -19.81 18.29
N SER A 182 -3.06 -20.34 19.42
CA SER A 182 -3.23 -19.71 20.72
C SER A 182 -2.59 -18.32 20.78
N ILE A 183 -1.40 -18.13 20.20
CA ILE A 183 -0.78 -16.79 20.12
C ILE A 183 -1.59 -15.84 19.22
N ARG A 184 -2.12 -16.32 18.09
CA ARG A 184 -3.00 -15.51 17.23
C ARG A 184 -4.28 -15.10 17.94
N LEU A 185 -4.86 -15.99 18.74
CA LEU A 185 -6.03 -15.69 19.57
C LEU A 185 -5.73 -14.59 20.59
N VAL A 186 -4.57 -14.66 21.27
CA VAL A 186 -4.09 -13.57 22.16
C VAL A 186 -3.93 -12.26 21.38
N ALA A 187 -3.41 -12.29 20.16
CA ALA A 187 -3.26 -11.08 19.34
C ALA A 187 -4.62 -10.43 19.03
N LEU A 188 -5.64 -11.22 18.73
CA LEU A 188 -7.00 -10.73 18.47
C LEU A 188 -7.67 -10.19 19.74
N GLN A 189 -7.49 -10.85 20.87
CA GLN A 189 -8.16 -10.48 22.13
C GLN A 189 -7.46 -9.30 22.83
N ASP A 190 -6.13 -9.43 23.01
CA ASP A 190 -5.31 -8.59 23.89
C ASP A 190 -4.33 -7.70 23.11
N GLY A 191 -4.15 -7.95 21.81
CA GLY A 191 -3.35 -7.13 20.92
C GLY A 191 -1.96 -7.71 20.64
N PRO A 192 -1.28 -7.17 19.62
CA PRO A 192 -0.04 -7.77 19.12
C PRO A 192 1.12 -7.75 20.12
N GLU A 193 1.21 -6.74 21.01
CA GLU A 193 2.25 -6.70 22.05
C GLU A 193 2.07 -7.79 23.11
N ALA A 194 0.83 -8.07 23.52
CA ALA A 194 0.52 -9.17 24.42
C ALA A 194 0.83 -10.52 23.77
N ALA A 195 0.54 -10.67 22.47
CA ALA A 195 0.88 -11.87 21.72
C ALA A 195 2.40 -12.08 21.56
N ILE A 196 3.19 -11.00 21.43
CA ILE A 196 4.66 -11.08 21.44
C ILE A 196 5.16 -11.59 22.79
N ALA A 197 4.60 -11.09 23.90
CA ALA A 197 4.93 -11.57 25.24
C ALA A 197 4.57 -13.06 25.41
N ALA A 198 3.35 -13.45 25.01
CA ALA A 198 2.91 -14.84 25.06
C ALA A 198 3.77 -15.76 24.18
N LEU A 199 4.21 -15.30 23.01
CA LEU A 199 5.15 -16.05 22.15
C LEU A 199 6.48 -16.28 22.85
N ALA A 200 6.97 -15.28 23.60
CA ALA A 200 8.21 -15.40 24.37
C ALA A 200 8.10 -16.39 25.53
N GLU A 201 6.91 -16.56 26.12
CA GLU A 201 6.67 -17.54 27.18
C GLU A 201 6.58 -18.98 26.63
N ARG A 202 6.19 -19.15 25.36
CA ARG A 202 6.02 -20.46 24.70
C ARG A 202 7.26 -20.94 23.91
N GLN A 203 8.45 -20.42 24.21
CA GLN A 203 9.68 -20.76 23.47
C GLN A 203 10.06 -22.25 23.51
N GLN A 204 9.54 -23.01 24.46
CA GLN A 204 9.76 -24.47 24.52
C GLN A 204 9.08 -25.20 23.35
N VAL A 205 7.86 -24.77 22.98
CA VAL A 205 7.05 -25.34 21.88
C VAL A 205 7.28 -24.59 20.56
N LEU A 206 7.52 -23.29 20.64
CA LEU A 206 7.83 -22.40 19.51
C LEU A 206 9.23 -21.79 19.68
N PRO A 207 10.32 -22.55 19.46
CA PRO A 207 11.67 -22.02 19.60
C PRO A 207 11.88 -20.77 18.71
N PRO A 208 12.54 -19.70 19.19
CA PRO A 208 12.71 -18.46 18.45
C PRO A 208 13.37 -18.60 17.07
N LYS A 209 14.18 -19.66 16.88
CA LYS A 209 14.85 -19.95 15.61
C LYS A 209 13.99 -20.74 14.62
N SER A 210 12.85 -21.28 15.05
CA SER A 210 11.94 -22.03 14.18
C SER A 210 11.31 -21.09 13.13
N ALA A 211 10.94 -21.64 11.96
CA ALA A 211 10.31 -20.86 10.90
C ALA A 211 8.96 -20.26 11.37
N THR A 212 8.13 -21.05 12.05
CA THR A 212 6.82 -20.62 12.58
C THR A 212 6.94 -19.48 13.58
N ALA A 213 7.84 -19.60 14.58
CA ALA A 213 8.00 -18.55 15.58
C ALA A 213 8.52 -17.24 14.97
N ARG A 214 9.42 -17.31 13.97
CA ARG A 214 9.90 -16.11 13.26
C ARG A 214 8.79 -15.44 12.46
N LEU A 215 8.05 -16.20 11.65
CA LEU A 215 6.92 -15.66 10.88
C LEU A 215 5.90 -14.98 11.79
N LEU A 216 5.58 -15.62 12.92
CA LEU A 216 4.63 -15.08 13.89
C LEU A 216 5.16 -13.82 14.58
N ARG A 217 6.42 -13.83 15.05
CA ARG A 217 7.05 -12.64 15.64
C ARG A 217 7.01 -11.46 14.68
N TYR A 218 7.44 -11.65 13.44
CA TYR A 218 7.52 -10.57 12.46
C TYR A 218 6.14 -10.07 12.05
N ARG A 219 5.16 -10.96 11.83
CA ARG A 219 3.76 -10.56 11.62
C ARG A 219 3.26 -9.70 12.78
N LEU A 220 3.46 -10.11 14.04
CA LEU A 220 3.04 -9.34 15.21
C LEU A 220 3.76 -7.98 15.33
N GLN A 221 5.04 -7.89 14.94
CA GLN A 221 5.76 -6.61 14.90
C GLN A 221 5.20 -5.66 13.83
N LEU A 222 4.81 -6.19 12.67
CA LEU A 222 4.10 -5.42 11.64
C LEU A 222 2.72 -4.98 12.11
N ASP A 223 1.99 -5.85 12.81
CA ASP A 223 0.69 -5.51 13.42
C ASP A 223 0.82 -4.44 14.52
N CYS A 224 2.00 -4.31 15.15
CA CYS A 224 2.33 -3.18 16.03
C CYS A 224 2.71 -1.90 15.27
N GLY A 225 2.93 -1.97 13.96
CA GLY A 225 3.37 -0.85 13.12
C GLY A 225 4.88 -0.61 13.12
N ARG A 226 5.68 -1.56 13.64
CA ARG A 226 7.15 -1.44 13.74
C ARG A 226 7.85 -1.78 12.43
N TYR A 227 7.44 -1.12 11.35
CA TYR A 227 7.85 -1.45 9.98
C TYR A 227 9.35 -1.29 9.76
N LEU A 228 9.93 -0.14 10.15
CA LEU A 228 11.35 0.14 9.98
C LEU A 228 12.21 -0.88 10.74
N GLU A 229 11.97 -1.06 12.05
CA GLU A 229 12.71 -2.04 12.87
C GLU A 229 12.61 -3.46 12.31
N THR A 230 11.42 -3.85 11.86
CA THR A 230 11.16 -5.18 11.29
C THR A 230 11.92 -5.38 9.99
N PHE A 231 11.88 -4.39 9.09
CA PHE A 231 12.62 -4.45 7.83
C PHE A 231 14.12 -4.58 8.07
N ASP A 232 14.64 -3.84 9.05
CA ASP A 232 16.06 -3.84 9.40
C ASP A 232 16.54 -5.23 9.85
N GLU A 233 15.80 -5.83 10.78
CA GLU A 233 16.07 -7.19 11.27
C GLU A 233 15.94 -8.23 10.15
N LEU A 234 14.91 -8.10 9.30
CA LEU A 234 14.65 -9.05 8.23
C LEU A 234 15.71 -8.95 7.13
N ARG A 235 16.12 -7.74 6.74
CA ARG A 235 17.13 -7.48 5.71
C ARG A 235 18.43 -8.22 6.01
N GLU A 236 18.89 -8.18 7.25
CA GLU A 236 20.07 -8.92 7.69
C GLU A 236 19.86 -10.43 7.55
N GLN A 237 18.74 -10.95 8.05
CA GLN A 237 18.47 -12.39 8.08
C GLN A 237 18.25 -13.02 6.70
N ILE A 238 17.54 -12.34 5.80
CA ILE A 238 17.23 -12.87 4.47
C ILE A 238 18.45 -12.83 3.56
N SER A 239 19.40 -11.92 3.79
CA SER A 239 20.66 -11.89 3.03
C SER A 239 21.58 -13.09 3.31
N GLU A 240 21.44 -13.74 4.47
CA GLU A 240 22.37 -14.77 4.96
C GLU A 240 21.88 -16.22 4.79
N ARG A 241 20.61 -16.45 4.41
CA ARG A 241 19.97 -17.77 4.56
C ARG A 241 19.31 -18.33 3.30
N ARG A 242 19.22 -19.67 3.28
CA ARG A 242 18.56 -20.47 2.23
C ARG A 242 17.13 -20.88 2.57
N ASP A 243 16.70 -20.69 3.81
CA ASP A 243 15.44 -21.16 4.35
C ASP A 243 14.57 -20.01 4.88
N GLY A 244 13.27 -20.06 4.60
CA GLY A 244 12.31 -19.05 5.09
C GLY A 244 11.87 -18.03 4.05
N TRP A 245 11.54 -18.47 2.83
CA TRP A 245 11.02 -17.61 1.76
C TRP A 245 9.79 -16.78 2.17
N GLY A 246 8.98 -17.27 3.12
CA GLY A 246 7.86 -16.50 3.68
C GLY A 246 8.27 -15.22 4.42
N LEU A 247 9.53 -15.11 4.87
CA LEU A 247 10.04 -13.88 5.49
C LEU A 247 10.22 -12.74 4.48
N TYR A 248 10.45 -13.07 3.20
CA TYR A 248 10.60 -12.03 2.19
C TYR A 248 9.29 -11.27 1.96
N TRP A 249 8.14 -11.95 2.06
CA TRP A 249 6.84 -11.27 1.97
C TRP A 249 6.67 -10.25 3.10
N LEU A 250 6.99 -10.64 4.34
CA LEU A 250 6.96 -9.73 5.49
C LEU A 250 7.97 -8.59 5.35
N ALA A 251 9.13 -8.85 4.74
CA ALA A 251 10.13 -7.82 4.48
C ALA A 251 9.66 -6.81 3.43
N GLU A 252 9.01 -7.27 2.36
CA GLU A 252 8.40 -6.41 1.34
C GLU A 252 7.29 -5.54 1.95
N GLU A 253 6.41 -6.14 2.75
CA GLU A 253 5.34 -5.43 3.45
C GLU A 253 5.91 -4.35 4.38
N ALA A 254 6.92 -4.69 5.18
CA ALA A 254 7.63 -3.74 6.04
C ALA A 254 8.24 -2.60 5.21
N ALA A 255 8.96 -2.93 4.14
CA ALA A 255 9.61 -1.99 3.25
C ALA A 255 8.63 -1.03 2.56
N ALA A 256 7.44 -1.51 2.17
CA ALA A 256 6.39 -0.68 1.60
C ALA A 256 5.90 0.40 2.58
N GLN A 257 5.76 0.05 3.86
CA GLN A 257 5.24 0.96 4.88
C GLN A 257 6.28 1.96 5.40
N CYS A 258 7.57 1.74 5.15
CA CYS A 258 8.66 2.63 5.55
C CYS A 258 9.48 3.17 4.35
N ASP A 259 8.88 3.28 3.17
CA ASP A 259 9.49 3.83 1.94
C ASP A 259 10.89 3.26 1.62
N SER A 260 11.06 1.95 1.84
CA SER A 260 12.33 1.22 1.70
C SER A 260 12.25 0.11 0.65
N LEU A 261 11.28 0.18 -0.28
CA LEU A 261 11.10 -0.82 -1.34
C LEU A 261 12.30 -0.93 -2.29
N GLN A 262 13.02 0.18 -2.51
CA GLN A 262 14.25 0.16 -3.31
C GLN A 262 15.35 -0.65 -2.60
N ASP A 263 15.57 -0.37 -1.31
CA ASP A 263 16.51 -1.11 -0.47
C ASP A 263 16.15 -2.61 -0.43
N PHE A 264 14.85 -2.94 -0.40
CA PHE A 264 14.40 -4.33 -0.50
C PHE A 264 14.67 -4.95 -1.89
N SER A 265 14.49 -4.17 -2.97
CA SER A 265 14.80 -4.63 -4.33
C SER A 265 16.27 -5.02 -4.47
N GLU A 266 17.20 -4.25 -3.89
CA GLU A 266 18.63 -4.58 -3.90
C GLU A 266 18.93 -5.90 -3.19
N VAL A 267 18.30 -6.14 -2.04
CA VAL A 267 18.43 -7.38 -1.27
C VAL A 267 17.89 -8.56 -2.06
N LEU A 268 16.75 -8.37 -2.74
CA LEU A 268 16.13 -9.39 -3.57
C LEU A 268 16.98 -9.70 -4.80
N ASP A 269 17.60 -8.70 -5.44
CA ASP A 269 18.52 -8.87 -6.56
C ASP A 269 19.76 -9.66 -6.17
N GLY A 270 20.36 -9.34 -5.01
CA GLY A 270 21.47 -10.11 -4.45
C GLY A 270 21.09 -11.58 -4.16
N THR A 271 19.89 -11.81 -3.63
CA THR A 271 19.38 -13.16 -3.37
C THR A 271 19.13 -13.93 -4.67
N LEU A 272 18.49 -13.30 -5.66
CA LEU A 272 18.20 -13.91 -6.95
C LEU A 272 19.47 -14.25 -7.73
N ALA A 273 20.56 -13.49 -7.57
CA ALA A 273 21.85 -13.85 -8.14
C ALA A 273 22.37 -15.19 -7.61
N LEU A 274 22.09 -15.52 -6.34
CA LEU A 274 22.49 -16.78 -5.71
C LEU A 274 21.50 -17.91 -5.99
N TYR A 275 20.21 -17.59 -6.12
CA TYR A 275 19.13 -18.56 -6.32
C TYR A 275 18.20 -18.20 -7.49
N PRO A 276 18.71 -18.16 -8.72
CA PRO A 276 18.01 -17.58 -9.87
C PRO A 276 16.83 -18.40 -10.40
N LEU A 277 16.58 -19.58 -9.81
CA LEU A 277 15.47 -20.48 -10.17
C LEU A 277 14.44 -20.61 -9.04
N GLN A 278 14.55 -19.83 -7.96
CA GLN A 278 13.59 -19.88 -6.85
C GLN A 278 12.31 -19.14 -7.23
N ARG A 279 11.27 -19.90 -7.56
CA ARG A 279 9.98 -19.40 -8.05
C ARG A 279 9.35 -18.29 -7.20
N HIS A 280 9.44 -18.40 -5.86
CA HIS A 280 8.86 -17.41 -4.96
C HIS A 280 9.57 -16.06 -5.08
N LEU A 281 10.91 -16.06 -5.14
CA LEU A 281 11.70 -14.84 -5.33
C LEU A 281 11.48 -14.21 -6.70
N ILE A 282 11.36 -15.03 -7.74
CA ILE A 282 11.11 -14.55 -9.11
C ILE A 282 9.77 -13.83 -9.18
N ARG A 283 8.70 -14.47 -8.67
CA ARG A 283 7.37 -13.87 -8.57
C ARG A 283 7.41 -12.56 -7.77
N GLN A 284 8.09 -12.58 -6.63
CA GLN A 284 8.21 -11.42 -5.77
C GLN A 284 8.94 -10.27 -6.45
N LYS A 285 10.03 -10.55 -7.19
CA LYS A 285 10.75 -9.55 -7.96
C LYS A 285 9.90 -8.93 -9.05
N ALA A 286 9.09 -9.74 -9.75
CA ALA A 286 8.17 -9.22 -10.75
C ALA A 286 7.12 -8.28 -10.13
N GLY A 287 6.54 -8.64 -8.98
CA GLY A 287 5.59 -7.76 -8.27
C GLY A 287 6.21 -6.47 -7.74
N LEU A 288 7.39 -6.57 -7.15
CA LEU A 288 8.15 -5.43 -6.67
C LEU A 288 8.55 -4.50 -7.82
N ALA A 289 9.03 -5.06 -8.93
CA ALA A 289 9.39 -4.30 -10.12
C ALA A 289 8.18 -3.53 -10.66
N ALA A 290 7.01 -4.16 -10.78
CA ALA A 290 5.78 -3.49 -11.18
C ALA A 290 5.40 -2.35 -10.20
N THR A 291 5.53 -2.59 -8.89
CA THR A 291 5.25 -1.59 -7.85
C THR A 291 6.20 -0.38 -7.93
N LEU A 292 7.46 -0.59 -8.29
CA LEU A 292 8.47 0.45 -8.51
C LEU A 292 8.42 1.09 -9.91
N GLY A 293 7.55 0.62 -10.80
CA GLY A 293 7.40 1.10 -12.16
C GLY A 293 8.39 0.53 -13.18
N ASP A 294 9.12 -0.53 -12.83
CA ASP A 294 10.00 -1.29 -13.73
C ASP A 294 9.20 -2.42 -14.43
N PHE A 295 8.39 -2.02 -15.41
CA PHE A 295 7.56 -2.96 -16.17
C PHE A 295 8.37 -3.84 -17.13
N ASP A 296 9.54 -3.40 -17.58
CA ASP A 296 10.41 -4.19 -18.46
C ASP A 296 10.92 -5.43 -17.74
N THR A 297 11.40 -5.28 -16.49
CA THR A 297 11.78 -6.43 -15.66
C THR A 297 10.59 -7.34 -15.40
N THR A 298 9.42 -6.76 -15.13
CA THR A 298 8.19 -7.53 -14.89
C THR A 298 7.81 -8.39 -16.10
N GLU A 299 7.79 -7.79 -17.30
CA GLU A 299 7.47 -8.48 -18.55
C GLU A 299 8.51 -9.55 -18.91
N ALA A 300 9.79 -9.30 -18.66
CA ALA A 300 10.84 -10.29 -18.84
C ALA A 300 10.68 -11.51 -17.91
N LEU A 301 10.10 -11.32 -16.72
CA LEU A 301 9.88 -12.37 -15.73
C LEU A 301 8.56 -13.12 -15.92
N LEU A 302 7.55 -12.54 -16.57
CA LEU A 302 6.25 -13.20 -16.76
C LEU A 302 6.36 -14.57 -17.46
N PRO A 303 7.08 -14.73 -18.60
CA PRO A 303 7.27 -16.04 -19.22
C PRO A 303 7.92 -17.05 -18.27
N VAL A 304 8.88 -16.61 -17.45
CA VAL A 304 9.56 -17.45 -16.47
C VAL A 304 8.61 -17.91 -15.36
N ILE A 305 7.78 -17.01 -14.83
CA ILE A 305 6.78 -17.33 -13.81
C ILE A 305 5.81 -18.38 -14.36
N ARG A 306 5.37 -18.21 -15.61
CA ARG A 306 4.43 -19.12 -16.27
C ARG A 306 4.98 -20.54 -16.44
N LEU A 307 6.31 -20.71 -16.54
CA LEU A 307 6.91 -22.05 -16.51
C LEU A 307 6.51 -22.81 -15.25
N PHE A 308 6.51 -22.13 -14.10
CA PHE A 308 6.32 -22.77 -12.78
C PHE A 308 4.87 -22.77 -12.31
N SER A 309 4.06 -21.79 -12.68
CA SER A 309 2.69 -21.66 -12.19
C SER A 309 1.83 -20.79 -13.11
N GLU A 310 0.80 -21.39 -13.72
CA GLU A 310 -0.22 -20.63 -14.47
C GLU A 310 -0.97 -19.63 -13.57
N TRP A 311 -1.32 -20.04 -12.35
CA TRP A 311 -1.96 -19.14 -11.38
C TRP A 311 -1.09 -17.93 -11.02
N SER A 312 0.17 -18.16 -10.69
CA SER A 312 1.08 -17.07 -10.33
C SER A 312 1.34 -16.13 -11.50
N TRP A 313 1.30 -16.64 -12.74
CA TRP A 313 1.40 -15.80 -13.93
C TRP A 313 0.18 -14.87 -14.05
N HIS A 314 -1.04 -15.41 -13.94
CA HIS A 314 -2.26 -14.60 -13.95
C HIS A 314 -2.32 -13.59 -12.82
N GLU A 315 -1.96 -13.99 -11.59
CA GLU A 315 -1.90 -13.12 -10.42
C GLU A 315 -0.88 -11.98 -10.61
N THR A 316 0.31 -12.31 -11.10
CA THR A 316 1.33 -11.31 -11.42
C THR A 316 0.84 -10.35 -12.50
N ARG A 317 0.14 -10.85 -13.54
CA ARG A 317 -0.45 -9.98 -14.57
C ARG A 317 -1.49 -9.03 -14.03
N VAL A 318 -2.40 -9.50 -13.15
CA VAL A 318 -3.39 -8.63 -12.49
C VAL A 318 -2.66 -7.52 -11.73
N MET A 319 -1.67 -7.89 -10.92
CA MET A 319 -0.85 -6.92 -10.20
C MET A 319 -0.14 -5.95 -11.16
N THR A 320 0.47 -6.43 -12.25
CA THR A 320 1.15 -5.58 -13.24
C THR A 320 0.19 -4.58 -13.86
N VAL A 321 -1.01 -4.96 -14.30
CA VAL A 321 -1.95 -3.99 -14.91
C VAL A 321 -2.55 -3.03 -13.88
N CYS A 322 -2.73 -3.47 -12.64
CA CYS A 322 -3.03 -2.58 -11.52
C CYS A 322 -1.86 -1.61 -11.25
N GLN A 323 -0.63 -1.90 -11.68
CA GLN A 323 0.57 -1.08 -11.47
C GLN A 323 1.14 -0.37 -12.73
N ASP A 324 0.72 -0.71 -13.96
CA ASP A 324 0.98 0.00 -15.24
C ASP A 324 -0.28 0.72 -15.77
N ALA A 325 -0.24 2.04 -15.95
CA ALA A 325 -1.38 2.81 -16.47
C ALA A 325 -1.59 2.71 -17.98
N GLY A 326 -0.57 2.28 -18.73
CA GLY A 326 -0.68 2.09 -20.18
C GLY A 326 -1.48 0.85 -20.58
N ARG A 327 -1.93 0.05 -19.60
CA ARG A 327 -2.62 -1.24 -19.80
C ARG A 327 -4.05 -1.15 -19.26
N ASP A 328 -4.93 -0.52 -20.01
CA ASP A 328 -6.32 -0.29 -19.60
C ASP A 328 -7.20 -1.54 -19.82
N VAL A 329 -6.87 -2.61 -19.08
CA VAL A 329 -7.45 -3.96 -19.24
C VAL A 329 -7.60 -4.70 -17.89
N VAL A 330 -7.74 -3.97 -16.78
CA VAL A 330 -7.79 -4.55 -15.43
C VAL A 330 -8.89 -5.61 -15.31
N GLU A 331 -10.10 -5.29 -15.77
CA GLU A 331 -11.24 -6.22 -15.72
C GLU A 331 -11.08 -7.42 -16.66
N ASP A 332 -10.41 -7.26 -17.81
CA ASP A 332 -10.13 -8.36 -18.72
C ASP A 332 -9.13 -9.35 -18.12
N VAL A 333 -8.07 -8.83 -17.50
CA VAL A 333 -7.04 -9.68 -16.87
C VAL A 333 -7.57 -10.33 -15.60
N LEU A 334 -8.41 -9.64 -14.82
CA LEU A 334 -9.14 -10.23 -13.70
C LEU A 334 -10.06 -11.37 -14.18
N SER A 335 -10.84 -11.12 -15.24
CA SER A 335 -11.73 -12.14 -15.83
C SER A 335 -10.95 -13.35 -16.33
N ALA A 336 -9.79 -13.13 -16.95
CA ALA A 336 -8.89 -14.21 -17.38
C ALA A 336 -8.33 -15.02 -16.20
N ALA A 337 -7.97 -14.36 -15.09
CA ALA A 337 -7.53 -15.05 -13.87
C ALA A 337 -8.65 -15.90 -13.25
N VAL A 338 -9.88 -15.37 -13.21
CA VAL A 338 -11.06 -16.11 -12.74
C VAL A 338 -11.37 -17.31 -13.65
N ALA A 339 -11.21 -17.17 -14.97
CA ALA A 339 -11.46 -18.25 -15.92
C ALA A 339 -10.56 -19.48 -15.72
N VAL A 340 -9.36 -19.30 -15.16
CA VAL A 340 -8.44 -20.39 -14.80
C VAL A 340 -8.49 -20.75 -13.31
N SER A 341 -9.52 -20.27 -12.61
CA SER A 341 -9.77 -20.54 -11.19
C SER A 341 -8.65 -20.07 -10.25
N VAL A 342 -7.99 -18.94 -10.56
CA VAL A 342 -7.17 -18.27 -9.54
C VAL A 342 -8.08 -17.91 -8.35
N PRO A 343 -7.67 -18.25 -7.10
CA PRO A 343 -8.48 -17.92 -5.92
C PRO A 343 -8.80 -16.43 -5.86
N LYS A 344 -10.07 -16.09 -5.67
CA LYS A 344 -10.57 -14.71 -5.73
C LYS A 344 -9.89 -13.82 -4.70
N GLU A 345 -9.60 -14.34 -3.52
CA GLU A 345 -8.92 -13.64 -2.42
C GLU A 345 -7.54 -13.11 -2.85
N ARG A 346 -6.85 -13.78 -3.79
CA ARG A 346 -5.52 -13.37 -4.28
C ARG A 346 -5.55 -12.19 -5.24
N VAL A 347 -6.62 -12.06 -6.02
CA VAL A 347 -6.70 -11.05 -7.11
C VAL A 347 -7.67 -9.92 -6.79
N ASN A 348 -8.75 -10.20 -6.06
CA ASN A 348 -9.78 -9.20 -5.75
C ASN A 348 -9.24 -8.08 -4.89
N LEU A 349 -8.45 -8.37 -3.85
CA LEU A 349 -7.88 -7.35 -2.97
C LEU A 349 -6.90 -6.44 -3.73
N THR A 350 -6.12 -7.00 -4.66
CA THR A 350 -5.21 -6.24 -5.53
C THR A 350 -5.99 -5.25 -6.40
N VAL A 351 -7.08 -5.69 -7.02
CA VAL A 351 -7.92 -4.83 -7.86
C VAL A 351 -8.71 -3.80 -7.02
N ALA A 352 -9.20 -4.19 -5.84
CA ALA A 352 -9.86 -3.27 -4.92
C ALA A 352 -8.92 -2.15 -4.44
N HIS A 353 -7.66 -2.48 -4.11
CA HIS A 353 -6.64 -1.48 -3.82
C HIS A 353 -6.37 -0.55 -5.01
N TYR A 354 -6.33 -1.10 -6.23
CA TYR A 354 -6.16 -0.28 -7.43
C TYR A 354 -7.26 0.78 -7.55
N TYR A 355 -8.52 0.37 -7.42
CA TYR A 355 -9.63 1.33 -7.47
C TYR A 355 -9.55 2.35 -6.34
N TYR A 356 -9.32 1.92 -5.09
CA TYR A 356 -9.21 2.88 -3.98
C TYR A 356 -8.08 3.90 -4.17
N TYR A 357 -6.87 3.45 -4.54
CA TYR A 357 -5.68 4.31 -4.56
C TYR A 357 -5.46 5.05 -5.87
N PHE A 358 -5.89 4.51 -7.00
CA PHE A 358 -5.56 5.04 -8.32
C PHE A 358 -6.79 5.43 -9.16
N ASN A 359 -7.98 4.93 -8.84
CA ASN A 359 -9.22 5.17 -9.60
C ASN A 359 -10.47 5.24 -8.69
N GLY A 360 -10.47 6.20 -7.75
CA GLY A 360 -11.51 6.34 -6.72
C GLY A 360 -12.78 7.06 -7.17
N THR A 361 -13.19 6.87 -8.43
CA THR A 361 -14.52 7.30 -8.88
C THR A 361 -15.61 6.60 -8.07
N PRO A 362 -16.84 7.15 -7.99
CA PRO A 362 -17.95 6.46 -7.31
C PRO A 362 -18.15 5.02 -7.82
N GLU A 363 -18.04 4.80 -9.14
CA GLU A 363 -18.12 3.48 -9.76
C GLU A 363 -16.93 2.60 -9.37
N GLY A 364 -15.72 3.15 -9.35
CA GLY A 364 -14.50 2.46 -8.94
C GLY A 364 -14.54 2.01 -7.48
N LEU A 365 -14.97 2.89 -6.57
CA LEU A 365 -15.14 2.58 -5.15
C LEU A 365 -16.23 1.52 -4.91
N ALA A 366 -17.36 1.61 -5.63
CA ALA A 366 -18.40 0.58 -5.57
C ALA A 366 -17.87 -0.77 -6.06
N ARG A 367 -17.13 -0.79 -7.17
CA ARG A 367 -16.48 -1.99 -7.71
C ARG A 367 -15.46 -2.57 -6.73
N ALA A 368 -14.66 -1.73 -6.09
CA ALA A 368 -13.71 -2.14 -5.06
C ALA A 368 -14.40 -2.82 -3.89
N ARG A 369 -15.52 -2.28 -3.40
CA ARG A 369 -16.33 -2.89 -2.33
C ARG A 369 -16.89 -4.25 -2.75
N ASP A 370 -17.42 -4.38 -3.97
CA ASP A 370 -17.95 -5.65 -4.47
C ASP A 370 -16.88 -6.76 -4.52
N LEU A 371 -15.63 -6.39 -4.76
CA LEU A 371 -14.48 -7.29 -4.77
C LEU A 371 -13.96 -7.61 -3.37
N ALA A 372 -13.87 -6.61 -2.48
CA ALA A 372 -13.26 -6.72 -1.16
C ALA A 372 -14.21 -7.30 -0.10
N ALA A 373 -15.48 -6.90 -0.06
CA ALA A 373 -16.42 -7.28 0.99
C ALA A 373 -16.61 -8.81 1.14
N PRO A 374 -16.67 -9.62 0.07
CA PRO A 374 -16.69 -11.08 0.19
C PRO A 374 -15.44 -11.64 0.86
N VAL A 375 -14.26 -11.09 0.57
CA VAL A 375 -12.99 -11.50 1.18
C VAL A 375 -12.92 -11.05 2.65
N ALA A 376 -13.40 -9.85 2.95
CA ALA A 376 -13.46 -9.33 4.32
C ALA A 376 -14.35 -10.18 5.24
N ARG A 377 -15.39 -10.81 4.71
CA ARG A 377 -16.23 -11.75 5.47
C ARG A 377 -15.54 -13.08 5.78
N THR A 378 -14.56 -13.50 4.98
CA THR A 378 -13.85 -14.78 5.16
C THR A 378 -12.50 -14.63 5.87
N MET A 379 -12.02 -13.39 6.01
CA MET A 379 -10.76 -13.01 6.66
C MET A 379 -11.01 -11.89 7.68
N ARG A 380 -11.89 -12.14 8.65
CA ARG A 380 -12.26 -11.21 9.73
C ARG A 380 -11.15 -10.98 10.74
N ASP A 381 -10.16 -11.88 10.80
CA ASP A 381 -9.00 -11.79 11.67
C ASP A 381 -7.83 -11.01 11.05
N ASP A 382 -7.88 -10.70 9.75
CA ASP A 382 -6.79 -10.03 9.04
C ASP A 382 -6.93 -8.49 9.11
N PRO A 383 -5.99 -7.77 9.75
CA PRO A 383 -6.11 -6.32 9.94
C PRO A 383 -6.04 -5.52 8.64
N HIS A 384 -5.35 -6.01 7.60
CA HIS A 384 -5.23 -5.30 6.32
C HIS A 384 -6.51 -5.43 5.49
N VAL A 385 -7.13 -6.62 5.50
CA VAL A 385 -8.42 -6.82 4.83
C VAL A 385 -9.51 -5.99 5.51
N GLN A 386 -9.55 -5.97 6.85
CA GLN A 386 -10.53 -5.14 7.58
C GLN A 386 -10.25 -3.64 7.39
N ASN A 387 -8.98 -3.21 7.30
CA ASN A 387 -8.61 -1.83 6.99
C ASN A 387 -9.18 -1.40 5.63
N LEU A 388 -9.01 -2.21 4.58
CA LEU A 388 -9.52 -1.89 3.25
C LEU A 388 -11.05 -1.80 3.24
N GLU A 389 -11.75 -2.74 3.88
CA GLU A 389 -13.22 -2.72 3.98
C GLU A 389 -13.72 -1.46 4.68
N LEU A 390 -13.13 -1.08 5.81
CA LEU A 390 -13.49 0.14 6.53
C LEU A 390 -13.17 1.40 5.72
N ARG A 391 -12.03 1.44 5.01
CA ARG A 391 -11.67 2.54 4.11
C ARG A 391 -12.69 2.71 2.99
N LEU A 392 -13.07 1.62 2.33
CA LEU A 392 -14.07 1.64 1.26
C LEU A 392 -15.44 2.08 1.77
N THR A 393 -15.82 1.62 2.97
CA THR A 393 -17.08 2.02 3.61
C THR A 393 -17.08 3.52 3.94
N LEU A 394 -15.98 4.08 4.45
CA LEU A 394 -15.83 5.52 4.66
C LEU A 394 -15.85 6.30 3.34
N ALA A 395 -15.11 5.85 2.34
CA ALA A 395 -14.99 6.51 1.04
C ALA A 395 -16.33 6.59 0.30
N LEU A 396 -17.21 5.61 0.50
CA LEU A 396 -18.58 5.59 -0.02
C LEU A 396 -19.56 6.45 0.81
N GLY A 397 -19.09 7.16 1.84
CA GLY A 397 -19.90 8.03 2.70
C GLY A 397 -20.71 7.29 3.77
N GLU A 398 -20.47 5.99 3.98
CA GLU A 398 -21.23 5.13 4.89
C GLU A 398 -20.63 5.12 6.32
N ARG A 399 -20.39 6.31 6.88
CA ARG A 399 -19.64 6.50 8.14
C ARG A 399 -20.16 5.68 9.32
N ASP A 400 -21.48 5.69 9.55
CA ASP A 400 -22.10 4.93 10.64
C ASP A 400 -21.95 3.42 10.46
N ALA A 401 -21.92 2.95 9.22
CA ALA A 401 -21.69 1.53 8.93
C ALA A 401 -20.24 1.16 9.22
N ALA A 402 -19.27 1.99 8.83
CA ALA A 402 -17.87 1.80 9.16
C ALA A 402 -17.65 1.73 10.68
N GLN A 403 -18.25 2.64 11.44
CA GLN A 403 -18.16 2.64 12.90
C GLN A 403 -18.74 1.36 13.51
N ARG A 404 -19.95 0.95 13.10
CA ARG A 404 -20.57 -0.30 13.59
C ARG A 404 -19.71 -1.53 13.28
N THR A 405 -19.11 -1.60 12.09
CA THR A 405 -18.22 -2.69 11.71
C THR A 405 -16.97 -2.71 12.60
N PHE A 406 -16.37 -1.54 12.86
CA PHE A 406 -15.21 -1.40 13.73
C PHE A 406 -15.50 -1.81 15.18
N GLU A 407 -16.65 -1.39 15.73
CA GLU A 407 -17.09 -1.73 17.10
C GLU A 407 -17.31 -3.24 17.32
N GLN A 408 -17.51 -4.02 16.25
CA GLN A 408 -17.64 -5.47 16.30
C GLN A 408 -16.30 -6.22 16.23
N LEU A 409 -15.18 -5.52 16.00
CA LEU A 409 -13.87 -6.14 15.94
C LEU A 409 -13.38 -6.51 17.35
N PRO A 410 -12.65 -7.63 17.51
CA PRO A 410 -11.93 -7.94 18.73
C PRO A 410 -11.01 -6.79 19.16
N SER A 411 -10.91 -6.56 20.47
CA SER A 411 -10.21 -5.37 21.00
C SER A 411 -8.73 -5.32 20.63
N GLY A 412 -8.06 -6.48 20.58
CA GLY A 412 -6.67 -6.60 20.17
C GLY A 412 -6.47 -6.33 18.68
N LEU A 413 -7.39 -6.82 17.84
CA LEU A 413 -7.41 -6.55 16.40
C LEU A 413 -7.60 -5.04 16.13
N ALA A 414 -8.56 -4.40 16.79
CA ALA A 414 -8.81 -2.96 16.67
C ALA A 414 -7.59 -2.10 17.05
N ARG A 415 -6.70 -2.60 17.91
CA ARG A 415 -5.46 -1.92 18.35
C ARG A 415 -4.26 -2.12 17.42
N THR A 416 -4.39 -2.95 16.38
CA THR A 416 -3.32 -3.13 15.38
C THR A 416 -3.07 -1.81 14.64
N ALA A 417 -1.85 -1.62 14.16
CA ALA A 417 -1.45 -0.38 13.50
C ALA A 417 -2.33 0.00 12.28
N PRO A 418 -2.78 -0.93 11.43
CA PRO A 418 -3.69 -0.60 10.34
C PRO A 418 -5.09 -0.14 10.80
N LEU A 419 -5.54 -0.53 11.99
CA LEU A 419 -6.91 -0.29 12.45
C LEU A 419 -7.04 0.81 13.51
N ALA A 420 -5.99 1.05 14.32
CA ALA A 420 -6.02 2.07 15.37
C ALA A 420 -6.41 3.49 14.90
N PRO A 421 -6.05 3.97 13.69
CA PRO A 421 -6.48 5.27 13.20
C PRO A 421 -8.01 5.44 13.10
N PHE A 422 -8.77 4.36 12.86
CA PHE A 422 -10.23 4.42 12.80
C PHE A 422 -10.86 4.77 14.14
N GLU A 423 -10.35 4.22 15.25
CA GLU A 423 -10.85 4.57 16.58
C GLU A 423 -10.67 6.07 16.85
N ALA A 424 -9.50 6.62 16.47
CA ALA A 424 -9.24 8.04 16.59
C ALA A 424 -10.14 8.88 15.67
N ARG A 425 -10.41 8.41 14.45
CA ARG A 425 -11.36 9.03 13.51
C ARG A 425 -12.76 9.10 14.11
N PHE A 426 -13.31 7.99 14.60
CA PHE A 426 -14.66 7.97 15.16
C PHE A 426 -14.78 8.79 16.45
N ALA A 427 -13.74 8.81 17.29
CA ALA A 427 -13.69 9.73 18.43
C ALA A 427 -13.72 11.20 17.98
N ALA A 428 -12.98 11.56 16.93
CA ALA A 428 -12.99 12.90 16.36
C ALA A 428 -14.35 13.27 15.74
N ASP A 429 -15.00 12.36 15.02
CA ASP A 429 -16.33 12.54 14.45
C ASP A 429 -17.39 12.78 15.56
N ALA A 430 -17.22 12.17 16.73
CA ALA A 430 -18.04 12.41 17.92
C ALA A 430 -17.71 13.72 18.67
N GLY A 431 -16.72 14.49 18.21
CA GLY A 431 -16.25 15.71 18.85
C GLY A 431 -15.30 15.49 20.04
N ASP A 432 -14.92 14.24 20.34
CA ASP A 432 -13.97 13.90 21.41
C ASP A 432 -12.51 13.96 20.89
N HIS A 433 -12.08 15.18 20.59
CA HIS A 433 -10.74 15.47 20.10
C HIS A 433 -9.64 15.09 21.11
N ALA A 434 -9.94 15.12 22.41
CA ALA A 434 -9.00 14.74 23.45
C ALA A 434 -8.71 13.23 23.42
N ARG A 435 -9.76 12.40 23.29
CA ARG A 435 -9.60 10.95 23.10
C ARG A 435 -8.90 10.62 21.79
N ALA A 436 -9.29 11.26 20.68
CA ALA A 436 -8.63 11.06 19.40
C ALA A 436 -7.13 11.37 19.46
N ALA A 437 -6.73 12.48 20.09
CA ALA A 437 -5.33 12.82 20.30
C ALA A 437 -4.59 11.81 21.20
N ALA A 438 -5.24 11.30 22.25
CA ALA A 438 -4.66 10.30 23.13
C ALA A 438 -4.40 8.96 22.41
N ILE A 439 -5.34 8.51 21.55
CA ILE A 439 -5.17 7.30 20.72
C ILE A 439 -3.99 7.48 19.76
N TRP A 440 -3.87 8.63 19.10
CA TRP A 440 -2.72 8.91 18.23
C TRP A 440 -1.39 8.92 18.98
N ARG A 441 -1.34 9.51 20.20
CA ARG A 441 -0.13 9.51 21.02
C ARG A 441 0.32 8.09 21.36
N ASP A 442 -0.63 7.25 21.79
CA ASP A 442 -0.37 5.84 22.08
C ASP A 442 0.09 5.08 20.82
N HIS A 443 -0.64 5.23 19.71
CA HIS A 443 -0.32 4.61 18.43
C HIS A 443 1.10 4.95 17.96
N LEU A 444 1.49 6.22 17.96
CA LEU A 444 2.82 6.65 17.51
C LEU A 444 3.94 6.18 18.42
N THR A 445 3.67 6.06 19.72
CA THR A 445 4.63 5.53 20.70
C THR A 445 4.88 4.03 20.44
N ARG A 446 3.81 3.26 20.18
CA ARG A 446 3.89 1.82 19.92
C ARG A 446 4.48 1.48 18.55
N SER A 447 4.05 2.19 17.50
CA SER A 447 4.47 1.92 16.12
C SER A 447 5.89 2.38 15.83
N ARG A 448 6.42 3.33 16.61
CA ARG A 448 7.72 3.95 16.34
C ARG A 448 7.80 4.46 14.90
N ALA A 449 6.76 5.16 14.46
CA ALA A 449 6.60 5.64 13.09
C ALA A 449 7.90 6.28 12.55
N MET A 450 8.21 5.98 11.29
CA MET A 450 9.41 6.48 10.60
C MET A 450 9.49 8.01 10.66
N ALA A 451 8.36 8.71 10.61
CA ALA A 451 8.31 10.16 10.72
C ALA A 451 8.96 10.75 11.99
N LEU A 452 9.20 9.90 13.00
CA LEU A 452 9.81 10.23 14.29
C LEU A 452 11.12 9.48 14.56
N ASN A 453 11.29 8.33 13.94
CA ASN A 453 12.38 7.38 14.22
C ASN A 453 13.21 7.06 12.97
N ALA A 454 13.08 7.88 11.92
CA ALA A 454 13.87 7.76 10.70
C ALA A 454 15.37 7.71 11.01
N ARG A 455 16.12 6.97 10.20
CA ARG A 455 17.56 6.77 10.35
C ARG A 455 18.35 7.97 9.84
N THR A 456 18.20 9.09 10.52
CA THR A 456 18.79 10.35 10.10
C THR A 456 19.24 11.17 11.30
N ALA A 457 20.32 11.94 11.12
CA ALA A 457 20.73 12.90 12.12
C ALA A 457 19.77 14.10 12.12
N HIS A 458 19.68 14.80 13.26
CA HIS A 458 18.98 16.08 13.29
C HIS A 458 19.72 17.12 12.43
N PRO A 459 18.99 18.07 11.80
CA PRO A 459 19.61 19.14 11.03
C PRO A 459 20.59 19.98 11.85
N GLU A 460 21.75 20.28 11.27
CA GLU A 460 22.72 21.20 11.84
C GLU A 460 22.18 22.62 11.79
N THR A 461 22.29 23.37 12.89
CA THR A 461 21.89 24.79 12.91
C THR A 461 23.01 25.64 12.32
N ILE A 462 22.75 26.30 11.20
CA ILE A 462 23.70 27.25 10.58
C ILE A 462 23.44 28.65 11.13
N HIS A 463 22.19 29.11 11.04
CA HIS A 463 21.76 30.40 11.55
C HIS A 463 20.41 30.27 12.26
N LEU A 464 20.37 30.65 13.54
CA LEU A 464 19.11 30.76 14.29
C LEU A 464 18.81 32.25 14.51
N LYS A 465 17.98 32.82 13.64
CA LYS A 465 17.54 34.22 13.69
C LYS A 465 16.17 34.39 14.38
N TRP A 466 15.49 33.28 14.68
CA TRP A 466 14.17 33.29 15.30
C TRP A 466 14.17 33.89 16.71
N ALA A 467 13.22 34.79 16.96
CA ALA A 467 12.90 35.30 18.29
C ALA A 467 11.38 35.13 18.55
N PRO A 468 10.97 34.43 19.63
CA PRO A 468 9.56 34.17 19.89
C PRO A 468 8.70 35.43 20.01
N THR A 469 7.62 35.50 19.23
CA THR A 469 6.58 36.52 19.36
C THR A 469 5.19 35.86 19.34
N GLN A 470 4.25 36.39 20.13
CA GLN A 470 2.97 35.72 20.39
C GLN A 470 2.10 35.52 19.15
N ASP A 471 2.15 36.46 18.20
CA ASP A 471 1.31 36.47 16.99
C ASP A 471 2.03 35.95 15.74
N ALA A 472 3.16 35.27 15.93
CA ALA A 472 3.95 34.77 14.81
C ALA A 472 3.26 33.63 14.07
N VAL A 473 3.40 33.67 12.75
CA VAL A 473 3.12 32.53 11.87
C VAL A 473 4.43 32.05 11.28
N LEU A 474 4.73 30.78 11.50
CA LEU A 474 6.00 30.18 11.14
C LEU A 474 5.84 29.33 9.89
N LEU A 475 6.85 29.28 9.04
CA LEU A 475 6.88 28.35 7.91
C LEU A 475 8.06 27.41 8.05
N PHE A 476 7.82 26.13 7.83
CA PHE A 476 8.83 25.08 7.81
C PHE A 476 8.89 24.49 6.40
N MET A 477 10.10 24.25 5.90
CA MET A 477 10.29 23.58 4.62
C MET A 477 11.65 22.89 4.53
N THR A 478 11.76 21.95 3.60
CA THR A 478 13.04 21.37 3.16
C THR A 478 13.27 21.78 1.71
N VAL A 479 14.49 22.13 1.35
CA VAL A 479 14.84 22.57 0.00
C VAL A 479 16.11 21.88 -0.50
N PHE A 480 16.11 21.53 -1.77
CA PHE A 480 17.29 21.10 -2.53
C PHE A 480 17.23 21.76 -3.90
N ASN A 481 18.25 22.54 -4.26
CA ASN A 481 18.36 23.22 -5.55
C ASN A 481 17.08 23.96 -5.98
N GLY A 482 16.70 24.99 -5.23
CA GLY A 482 15.45 25.72 -5.38
C GLY A 482 15.57 27.15 -5.89
N ILE A 483 16.74 27.58 -6.39
CA ILE A 483 17.05 29.00 -6.59
C ILE A 483 16.05 29.71 -7.50
N GLU A 484 15.47 28.99 -8.48
CA GLU A 484 14.48 29.53 -9.41
C GLU A 484 13.13 29.87 -8.76
N PHE A 485 12.82 29.31 -7.59
CA PHE A 485 11.56 29.50 -6.88
C PHE A 485 11.66 30.46 -5.69
N LEU A 486 12.85 30.63 -5.11
CA LEU A 486 13.02 31.26 -3.79
C LEU A 486 12.42 32.66 -3.70
N ASP A 487 12.73 33.54 -4.66
CA ASP A 487 12.21 34.92 -4.65
C ASP A 487 10.67 34.92 -4.68
N TRP A 488 10.05 34.18 -5.60
CA TRP A 488 8.59 34.08 -5.74
C TRP A 488 7.92 33.50 -4.49
N PHE A 489 8.47 32.42 -3.96
CA PHE A 489 7.94 31.70 -2.80
C PHE A 489 7.95 32.59 -1.56
N PHE A 490 9.10 33.20 -1.24
CA PHE A 490 9.23 34.04 -0.06
C PHE A 490 8.35 35.28 -0.16
N ASP A 491 8.27 35.90 -1.35
CA ASP A 491 7.39 37.01 -1.62
C ASP A 491 5.91 36.69 -1.37
N HIS A 492 5.46 35.50 -1.81
CA HIS A 492 4.09 35.04 -1.57
C HIS A 492 3.80 34.92 -0.07
N TYR A 493 4.60 34.16 0.66
CA TYR A 493 4.34 33.89 2.08
C TYR A 493 4.57 35.11 2.98
N ARG A 494 5.52 35.98 2.66
CA ARG A 494 5.68 37.28 3.35
C ARG A 494 4.45 38.16 3.19
N ARG A 495 3.90 38.27 1.97
CA ARG A 495 2.65 39.01 1.71
C ARG A 495 1.45 38.37 2.40
N LEU A 496 1.41 37.03 2.46
CA LEU A 496 0.35 36.29 3.14
C LEU A 496 0.33 36.57 4.65
N GLY A 497 1.50 36.84 5.24
CA GLY A 497 1.66 37.19 6.66
C GLY A 497 2.51 36.19 7.46
N VAL A 498 3.29 35.33 6.79
CA VAL A 498 4.33 34.55 7.46
C VAL A 498 5.38 35.49 8.02
N THR A 499 5.72 35.31 9.29
CA THR A 499 6.63 36.20 10.01
C THR A 499 8.05 35.67 10.10
N HIS A 500 8.24 34.35 9.96
CA HIS A 500 9.56 33.73 10.06
C HIS A 500 9.62 32.36 9.36
N PHE A 501 10.78 32.05 8.79
CA PHE A 501 11.00 30.84 7.99
C PHE A 501 12.05 29.93 8.64
N PHE A 502 11.74 28.66 8.78
CA PHE A 502 12.63 27.59 9.20
C PHE A 502 12.91 26.69 8.00
N VAL A 503 14.13 26.76 7.47
CA VAL A 503 14.49 26.08 6.22
C VAL A 503 15.58 25.05 6.49
N VAL A 504 15.33 23.81 6.07
CA VAL A 504 16.36 22.76 6.00
C VAL A 504 16.90 22.72 4.58
N ASP A 505 18.13 23.17 4.37
CA ASP A 505 18.88 22.95 3.13
C ASP A 505 19.40 21.51 3.08
N ASN A 506 18.97 20.75 2.08
CA ASN A 506 19.40 19.37 1.85
C ASN A 506 20.64 19.29 0.93
N GLY A 507 21.59 20.19 1.13
CA GLY A 507 22.86 20.23 0.39
C GLY A 507 22.75 20.85 -1.00
N SER A 508 22.06 21.98 -1.14
CA SER A 508 21.94 22.69 -2.42
C SER A 508 23.29 23.18 -2.93
N THR A 509 23.43 23.21 -4.25
CA THR A 509 24.66 23.61 -4.97
C THR A 509 24.42 24.70 -6.02
N ASP A 510 23.20 25.21 -6.14
CA ASP A 510 22.75 26.16 -7.17
C ASP A 510 22.73 27.63 -6.70
N GLY A 511 23.23 27.91 -5.50
CA GLY A 511 23.16 29.23 -4.86
C GLY A 511 22.00 29.40 -3.88
N SER A 512 21.09 28.42 -3.76
CA SER A 512 19.97 28.47 -2.81
C SER A 512 20.42 28.69 -1.38
N PHE A 513 21.49 28.01 -0.96
CA PHE A 513 21.99 28.09 0.41
C PHE A 513 22.47 29.50 0.76
N GLU A 514 23.27 30.12 -0.12
CA GLU A 514 23.80 31.47 0.05
C GLU A 514 22.67 32.50 0.07
N TRP A 515 21.70 32.35 -0.83
CA TRP A 515 20.52 33.22 -0.86
C TRP A 515 19.73 33.15 0.45
N LEU A 516 19.50 31.93 0.97
CA LEU A 516 18.76 31.69 2.23
C LEU A 516 19.51 32.24 3.45
N ALA A 517 20.84 32.07 3.49
CA ALA A 517 21.66 32.56 4.60
C ALA A 517 21.61 34.10 4.72
N ALA A 518 21.46 34.79 3.58
CA ALA A 518 21.37 36.24 3.51
C ALA A 518 20.03 36.83 3.99
N GLN A 519 18.96 36.02 4.12
CA GLN A 519 17.64 36.52 4.52
C GLN A 519 17.53 36.73 6.04
N ASP A 520 17.06 37.89 6.49
CA ASP A 520 16.98 38.23 7.92
C ASP A 520 15.88 37.47 8.68
N ASP A 521 14.82 37.07 8.00
CA ASP A 521 13.66 36.33 8.51
C ASP A 521 13.79 34.81 8.36
N VAL A 522 15.00 34.31 8.05
CA VAL A 522 15.29 32.87 7.89
C VAL A 522 16.15 32.34 9.02
N SER A 523 15.70 31.26 9.65
CA SER A 523 16.55 30.34 10.40
C SER A 523 16.90 29.14 9.54
N LEU A 524 18.18 29.06 9.20
CA LEU A 524 18.72 28.10 8.24
C LEU A 524 19.37 26.93 8.97
N PHE A 525 18.99 25.74 8.55
CA PHE A 525 19.54 24.47 8.98
C PHE A 525 20.10 23.73 7.76
N ARG A 526 21.07 22.86 7.97
CA ARG A 526 21.65 22.03 6.91
C ARG A 526 21.58 20.56 7.30
N GLN A 527 21.21 19.72 6.33
CA GLN A 527 21.27 18.27 6.48
C GLN A 527 21.55 17.60 5.13
N THR A 528 22.71 16.98 4.96
CA THR A 528 23.14 16.39 3.68
C THR A 528 22.92 14.88 3.59
N GLY A 529 22.28 14.25 4.58
CA GLY A 529 21.90 12.84 4.54
C GLY A 529 20.77 12.55 3.53
N SER A 530 20.46 11.27 3.32
CA SER A 530 19.40 10.83 2.40
C SER A 530 18.04 11.43 2.79
N PHE A 531 17.40 12.08 1.82
CA PHE A 531 16.08 12.65 1.97
C PHE A 531 15.05 11.54 2.12
N ARG A 532 15.15 10.47 1.31
CA ARG A 532 14.29 9.29 1.39
C ARG A 532 14.34 8.65 2.78
N GLN A 533 15.54 8.35 3.29
CA GLN A 533 15.72 7.69 4.60
C GLN A 533 15.26 8.54 5.79
N SER A 534 15.07 9.86 5.60
CA SER A 534 14.49 10.76 6.61
C SER A 534 12.96 10.78 6.63
N GLY A 535 12.31 9.90 5.85
CA GLY A 535 10.87 9.94 5.57
C GLY A 535 10.50 11.12 4.69
N CYS A 536 11.28 11.36 3.63
CA CYS A 536 11.14 12.53 2.74
C CYS A 536 11.16 13.86 3.52
N GLY A 537 12.12 14.03 4.42
CA GLY A 537 12.34 15.26 5.21
C GLY A 537 11.42 15.42 6.43
N VAL A 538 10.38 14.60 6.56
CA VAL A 538 9.38 14.77 7.64
C VAL A 538 9.99 14.65 9.03
N ALA A 539 11.00 13.80 9.21
CA ALA A 539 11.69 13.65 10.50
C ALA A 539 12.44 14.93 10.91
N TRP A 540 13.04 15.63 9.95
CA TRP A 540 13.73 16.89 10.18
C TRP A 540 12.74 18.00 10.52
N VAL A 541 11.67 18.12 9.74
CA VAL A 541 10.63 19.13 9.95
C VAL A 541 9.90 18.90 11.28
N ASN A 542 9.53 17.66 11.61
CA ASN A 542 8.94 17.33 12.91
C ASN A 542 9.86 17.71 14.08
N HIS A 543 11.18 17.51 13.94
CA HIS A 543 12.14 17.95 14.96
C HIS A 543 12.09 19.47 15.16
N LEU A 544 12.07 20.25 14.08
CA LEU A 544 12.01 21.71 14.14
C LEU A 544 10.65 22.22 14.65
N ILE A 545 9.54 21.63 14.22
CA ILE A 545 8.18 21.98 14.69
C ILE A 545 8.06 21.75 16.20
N ARG A 546 8.59 20.63 16.73
CA ARG A 546 8.58 20.41 18.18
C ARG A 546 9.39 21.43 18.95
N ARG A 547 10.51 21.88 18.38
CA ARG A 547 11.41 22.83 19.04
C ARG A 547 10.91 24.27 18.98
N PHE A 548 10.25 24.67 17.89
CA PHE A 548 9.94 26.07 17.61
C PHE A 548 8.48 26.35 17.26
N GLY A 549 7.73 25.36 16.78
CA GLY A 549 6.36 25.52 16.27
C GLY A 549 5.24 25.40 17.30
N VAL A 550 5.50 24.75 18.44
CA VAL A 550 4.46 24.51 19.46
C VAL A 550 3.82 25.82 19.91
N GLY A 551 2.49 25.90 19.80
CA GLY A 551 1.71 27.08 20.18
C GLY A 551 1.55 28.14 19.09
N HIS A 552 2.30 28.08 18.00
CA HIS A 552 2.19 28.96 16.84
C HIS A 552 1.38 28.31 15.72
N TRP A 553 0.80 29.10 14.82
CA TRP A 553 0.36 28.55 13.54
C TRP A 553 1.59 28.33 12.65
N CYS A 554 1.67 27.15 12.05
CA CYS A 554 2.84 26.66 11.33
C CYS A 554 2.42 26.17 9.95
N PHE A 555 3.07 26.71 8.91
CA PHE A 555 3.06 26.12 7.58
C PHE A 555 4.12 25.02 7.48
N TYR A 556 3.79 23.94 6.79
CA TYR A 556 4.74 23.01 6.20
C TYR A 556 4.39 22.82 4.73
N VAL A 557 5.25 23.33 3.84
CA VAL A 557 5.01 23.41 2.38
C VAL A 557 6.30 23.16 1.61
N ASP A 558 6.15 22.67 0.39
CA ASP A 558 7.25 22.53 -0.58
C ASP A 558 7.51 23.88 -1.28
N ILE A 559 8.70 24.06 -1.85
CA ILE A 559 9.12 25.35 -2.43
C ILE A 559 8.32 25.77 -3.68
N ASP A 560 7.69 24.81 -4.35
CA ASP A 560 6.83 25.00 -5.51
C ASP A 560 5.34 25.15 -5.14
N GLU A 561 5.00 25.32 -3.85
CA GLU A 561 3.63 25.39 -3.34
C GLU A 561 3.25 26.78 -2.76
N ALA A 562 2.21 27.40 -3.30
CA ALA A 562 1.64 28.64 -2.77
C ALA A 562 0.24 28.42 -2.16
N PHE A 563 0.10 28.67 -0.85
CA PHE A 563 -1.18 28.56 -0.16
C PHE A 563 -2.13 29.71 -0.48
N VAL A 564 -3.37 29.37 -0.79
CA VAL A 564 -4.50 30.30 -0.93
C VAL A 564 -5.70 29.82 -0.12
N PHE A 565 -6.56 30.73 0.31
CA PHE A 565 -7.75 30.46 1.12
C PHE A 565 -8.94 31.33 0.69
N PRO A 566 -10.19 30.98 1.05
CA PRO A 566 -11.37 31.70 0.57
C PRO A 566 -11.39 33.17 1.00
N GLY A 567 -11.44 34.09 0.02
CA GLY A 567 -11.55 35.53 0.24
C GLY A 567 -10.23 36.29 0.37
N VAL A 568 -9.08 35.61 0.26
CA VAL A 568 -7.75 36.27 0.30
C VAL A 568 -7.59 37.31 -0.83
N GLU A 569 -8.14 37.03 -2.01
CA GLU A 569 -8.17 37.94 -3.15
C GLU A 569 -9.11 39.15 -2.95
N ARG A 570 -10.02 39.05 -1.98
CA ARG A 570 -10.95 40.12 -1.59
C ARG A 570 -10.46 40.91 -0.38
N GLY A 571 -9.23 40.66 0.08
CA GLY A 571 -8.61 41.39 1.18
C GLY A 571 -8.64 40.67 2.53
N ARG A 572 -9.16 39.45 2.63
CA ARG A 572 -9.00 38.66 3.87
C ARG A 572 -7.53 38.36 4.11
N THR A 573 -7.11 38.50 5.36
CA THR A 573 -5.72 38.26 5.76
C THR A 573 -5.57 36.87 6.38
N LEU A 574 -4.35 36.33 6.38
CA LEU A 574 -4.03 35.11 7.12
C LEU A 574 -4.38 35.23 8.60
N ARG A 575 -4.25 36.44 9.17
CA ARG A 575 -4.65 36.73 10.55
C ARG A 575 -6.15 36.52 10.77
N ASP A 576 -6.99 36.90 9.81
CA ASP A 576 -8.44 36.65 9.89
C ASP A 576 -8.73 35.15 9.90
N LEU A 577 -8.06 34.39 9.02
CA LEU A 577 -8.20 32.93 8.92
C LEU A 577 -7.82 32.22 10.22
N ILE A 578 -6.63 32.52 10.77
CA ILE A 578 -6.17 31.85 11.99
C ILE A 578 -6.94 32.31 13.23
N ALA A 579 -7.42 33.56 13.28
CA ALA A 579 -8.28 34.05 14.35
C ALA A 579 -9.66 33.37 14.33
N TYR A 580 -10.22 33.17 13.14
CA TYR A 580 -11.44 32.40 12.94
C TYR A 580 -11.25 30.96 13.41
N ALA A 581 -10.17 30.30 12.98
CA ALA A 581 -9.84 28.93 13.38
C ALA A 581 -9.67 28.81 14.91
N ASP A 582 -8.89 29.71 15.53
CA ASP A 582 -8.68 29.75 16.98
C ASP A 582 -9.99 29.96 17.75
N ALA A 583 -10.86 30.87 17.28
CA ALA A 583 -12.16 31.13 17.92
C ALA A 583 -13.10 29.92 17.85
N LYS A 584 -12.94 29.05 16.85
CA LYS A 584 -13.71 27.82 16.66
C LYS A 584 -13.04 26.59 17.28
N GLY A 585 -11.82 26.72 17.81
CA GLY A 585 -11.06 25.61 18.37
C GLY A 585 -10.39 24.71 17.33
N TRP A 586 -10.36 25.12 16.06
CA TRP A 586 -9.66 24.41 15.00
C TRP A 586 -8.15 24.62 15.10
N ARG A 587 -7.39 23.60 14.69
CA ARG A 587 -5.93 23.56 14.79
C ARG A 587 -5.25 23.01 13.53
N SER A 588 -6.01 22.71 12.49
CA SER A 588 -5.51 22.33 11.17
C SER A 588 -6.43 22.91 10.11
N ILE A 589 -5.87 23.58 9.10
CA ILE A 589 -6.58 23.99 7.90
C ILE A 589 -6.16 23.04 6.78
N PRO A 590 -7.06 22.14 6.34
CA PRO A 590 -6.77 21.25 5.23
C PRO A 590 -6.60 22.01 3.92
N ALA A 591 -5.90 21.40 2.97
CA ALA A 591 -5.82 21.89 1.61
C ALA A 591 -5.78 20.75 0.60
N MET A 592 -6.13 21.04 -0.65
CA MET A 592 -5.73 20.19 -1.77
C MET A 592 -4.46 20.73 -2.41
N MET A 593 -3.62 19.84 -2.92
CA MET A 593 -2.61 20.18 -3.90
C MET A 593 -3.32 20.39 -5.24
N LEU A 594 -3.20 21.59 -5.81
CA LEU A 594 -3.79 21.96 -7.08
C LEU A 594 -2.65 22.25 -8.06
N ASP A 595 -2.35 21.28 -8.93
CA ASP A 595 -1.32 21.46 -9.95
C ASP A 595 -1.72 22.59 -10.91
N ILE A 596 -0.84 23.58 -11.02
CA ILE A 596 -0.92 24.67 -11.99
C ILE A 596 0.07 24.40 -13.12
N TYR A 597 -0.40 24.55 -14.36
CA TYR A 597 0.38 24.24 -15.55
C TYR A 597 0.16 25.23 -16.70
N PRO A 598 1.12 25.34 -17.63
CA PRO A 598 1.00 26.18 -18.82
C PRO A 598 0.12 25.53 -19.90
N GLU A 599 -0.19 26.28 -20.95
CA GLU A 599 -0.89 25.77 -22.13
C GLU A 599 -0.09 24.66 -22.85
N ASP A 600 1.23 24.85 -22.91
CA ASP A 600 2.20 23.97 -23.54
C ASP A 600 3.49 23.88 -22.70
N LEU A 601 4.25 22.80 -22.87
CA LEU A 601 5.52 22.56 -22.15
C LEU A 601 6.74 23.18 -22.85
N GLY A 602 6.55 23.98 -23.90
CA GLY A 602 7.62 24.75 -24.53
C GLY A 602 8.26 25.72 -23.55
N THR A 603 9.44 26.23 -23.87
CA THR A 603 10.13 27.23 -23.03
C THR A 603 10.17 28.56 -23.77
N ASP A 604 9.27 29.49 -23.42
CA ASP A 604 9.39 30.90 -23.81
C ASP A 604 10.11 31.67 -22.69
N ALA A 605 11.40 31.92 -22.88
CA ALA A 605 12.23 32.64 -21.91
C ALA A 605 11.85 34.13 -21.74
N THR A 606 10.93 34.65 -22.56
CA THR A 606 10.48 36.05 -22.48
C THR A 606 9.32 36.27 -21.52
N GLN A 607 8.64 35.20 -21.09
CA GLN A 607 7.50 35.28 -20.18
C GLN A 607 7.86 34.77 -18.78
N ASN A 608 7.26 35.36 -17.75
CA ASN A 608 7.40 34.85 -16.39
C ASN A 608 6.76 33.46 -16.32
N PRO A 609 7.50 32.42 -15.91
CA PRO A 609 7.02 31.04 -15.95
C PRO A 609 5.87 30.78 -14.96
N PHE A 610 5.76 31.56 -13.88
CA PHE A 610 4.64 31.52 -12.94
C PHE A 610 3.38 32.17 -13.53
N GLU A 611 3.51 33.23 -14.32
CA GLU A 611 2.36 33.88 -14.99
C GLU A 611 1.85 33.06 -16.18
N ARG A 612 2.76 32.38 -16.88
CA ARG A 612 2.41 31.49 -17.99
C ARG A 612 1.68 30.24 -17.51
N SER A 613 2.01 29.74 -16.32
CA SER A 613 1.34 28.60 -15.70
C SER A 613 0.10 29.08 -14.97
N LYS A 614 -1.04 29.01 -15.65
CA LYS A 614 -2.31 29.55 -15.17
C LYS A 614 -3.49 28.63 -15.43
N TYR A 615 -3.26 27.41 -15.90
CA TYR A 615 -4.34 26.44 -16.11
C TYR A 615 -4.33 25.43 -14.97
N ILE A 616 -5.54 25.01 -14.60
CA ILE A 616 -5.81 23.95 -13.64
C ILE A 616 -6.81 22.99 -14.26
N ASP A 617 -6.86 21.79 -13.72
CA ASP A 617 -7.94 20.85 -13.98
C ASP A 617 -9.06 20.99 -12.94
N ARG A 618 -10.26 20.57 -13.32
CA ARG A 618 -11.46 20.60 -12.46
C ARG A 618 -11.95 19.22 -12.01
N ASP A 619 -11.37 18.13 -12.52
CA ASP A 619 -11.80 16.75 -12.30
C ASP A 619 -11.13 16.12 -11.07
N TYR A 620 -11.25 16.79 -9.92
CA TYR A 620 -10.80 16.25 -8.65
C TYR A 620 -11.94 15.51 -7.93
N LEU A 621 -11.58 14.44 -7.23
CA LEU A 621 -12.46 13.62 -6.41
C LEU A 621 -12.06 13.75 -4.95
N PHE A 622 -13.05 13.79 -4.07
CA PHE A 622 -12.89 13.87 -2.62
C PHE A 622 -13.70 12.77 -1.97
N PHE A 623 -13.08 12.02 -1.06
CA PHE A 623 -13.77 11.04 -0.23
C PHE A 623 -13.09 10.90 1.14
N ASP A 624 -13.84 10.43 2.12
CA ASP A 624 -13.37 10.35 3.51
C ASP A 624 -12.33 9.23 3.71
N ASN A 625 -11.38 9.45 4.62
CA ASN A 625 -10.46 8.42 5.10
C ASN A 625 -10.22 8.51 6.63
N GLU A 626 -9.49 7.56 7.18
CA GLU A 626 -9.28 7.43 8.63
C GLU A 626 -8.16 8.32 9.21
N VAL A 627 -7.30 8.91 8.37
CA VAL A 627 -6.11 9.66 8.81
C VAL A 627 -6.31 11.16 8.59
N PRO A 628 -6.06 12.04 9.59
CA PRO A 628 -6.13 13.49 9.40
C PRO A 628 -5.29 13.94 8.19
N PRO A 629 -5.82 14.81 7.31
CA PRO A 629 -7.01 15.64 7.49
C PRO A 629 -8.36 15.00 7.09
N TYR A 630 -8.46 13.67 7.14
CA TYR A 630 -9.71 12.89 7.06
C TYR A 630 -10.39 12.85 5.70
N HIS A 631 -9.69 13.28 4.67
CA HIS A 631 -10.12 13.19 3.28
C HIS A 631 -8.96 12.75 2.39
N PHE A 632 -9.30 12.07 1.31
CA PHE A 632 -8.42 11.66 0.24
C PHE A 632 -8.82 12.40 -1.03
N VAL A 633 -7.85 13.10 -1.63
CA VAL A 633 -8.05 13.83 -2.88
C VAL A 633 -7.33 13.12 -4.01
N GLN A 634 -8.04 12.96 -5.13
CA GLN A 634 -7.54 12.34 -6.36
C GLN A 634 -7.91 13.19 -7.58
N GLY A 635 -7.24 12.97 -8.71
CA GLY A 635 -7.58 13.57 -10.01
C GLY A 635 -6.53 14.54 -10.55
N GLY A 636 -7.00 15.46 -11.40
CA GLY A 636 -6.21 16.51 -12.03
C GLY A 636 -5.21 16.02 -13.09
N VAL A 637 -4.30 16.91 -13.46
CA VAL A 637 -3.37 16.70 -14.60
C VAL A 637 -2.51 15.46 -14.43
N ARG A 638 -2.12 15.12 -13.19
CA ARG A 638 -1.37 13.90 -12.91
C ARG A 638 -2.17 12.66 -13.24
N ALA A 639 -3.43 12.61 -12.81
CA ALA A 639 -4.32 11.50 -13.12
C ALA A 639 -4.55 11.38 -14.63
N ARG A 640 -4.82 12.49 -15.32
CA ARG A 640 -4.95 12.50 -16.77
C ARG A 640 -3.70 11.98 -17.50
N LEU A 641 -2.52 12.50 -17.15
CA LEU A 641 -1.28 12.20 -17.86
C LEU A 641 -0.77 10.79 -17.57
N SER A 642 -0.81 10.40 -16.30
CA SER A 642 -0.31 9.10 -15.87
C SER A 642 -1.36 8.01 -15.88
N GLY A 643 -2.62 8.29 -16.25
CA GLY A 643 -3.76 7.38 -16.13
C GLY A 643 -4.11 6.96 -14.69
N ARG A 644 -3.55 7.65 -13.69
CA ARG A 644 -3.61 7.25 -12.27
C ARG A 644 -3.60 8.41 -11.34
N SER A 645 -4.51 8.39 -10.39
CA SER A 645 -4.43 9.38 -9.33
C SER A 645 -3.36 9.04 -8.31
N LEU A 646 -2.60 10.05 -7.92
CA LEU A 646 -1.84 10.04 -6.68
C LEU A 646 -2.60 10.81 -5.60
N MET A 647 -2.15 10.72 -4.35
CA MET A 647 -2.74 11.45 -3.24
C MET A 647 -2.46 12.96 -3.39
N MET A 648 -3.52 13.74 -3.56
CA MET A 648 -3.48 15.20 -3.68
C MET A 648 -3.89 15.91 -2.36
N THR A 649 -4.16 15.15 -1.30
CA THR A 649 -4.49 15.67 0.04
C THR A 649 -3.29 16.40 0.66
N LYS A 650 -3.49 17.58 1.24
CA LYS A 650 -2.48 18.32 2.00
C LYS A 650 -3.06 18.86 3.31
N ALA A 651 -2.20 19.10 4.29
CA ALA A 651 -2.52 19.72 5.57
C ALA A 651 -1.41 20.73 5.92
N PRO A 652 -1.29 21.82 5.13
CA PRO A 652 -0.12 22.68 5.18
C PRO A 652 -0.10 23.57 6.42
N LEU A 653 -1.25 23.99 6.96
CA LEU A 653 -1.34 24.97 8.04
C LEU A 653 -1.91 24.34 9.31
N VAL A 654 -1.07 24.19 10.34
CA VAL A 654 -1.42 23.53 11.60
C VAL A 654 -0.98 24.36 12.81
N LYS A 655 -1.69 24.22 13.93
CA LYS A 655 -1.30 24.76 15.24
C LYS A 655 -0.88 23.60 16.14
N PRO A 656 0.39 23.15 16.08
CA PRO A 656 0.82 21.92 16.71
C PRO A 656 0.80 22.02 18.25
N GLY A 657 0.46 20.91 18.89
CA GLY A 657 0.71 20.68 20.31
C GLY A 657 2.02 19.91 20.51
N ALA A 658 2.39 19.62 21.76
CA ALA A 658 3.61 18.86 22.07
C ALA A 658 3.62 17.45 21.46
N ASP A 659 2.45 16.83 21.35
CA ASP A 659 2.27 15.47 20.81
C ASP A 659 1.99 15.43 19.31
N PHE A 660 1.99 16.58 18.63
CA PHE A 660 1.73 16.66 17.20
C PHE A 660 2.87 16.03 16.38
N CYS A 661 2.52 15.41 15.26
CA CYS A 661 3.44 14.80 14.32
C CYS A 661 2.83 14.81 12.91
N TYR A 662 3.59 15.26 11.90
CA TYR A 662 3.31 14.91 10.51
C TYR A 662 3.75 13.46 10.25
N LEU A 663 2.96 12.69 9.48
CA LEU A 663 3.16 11.25 9.26
C LEU A 663 3.75 10.95 7.88
N ALA A 664 3.26 11.61 6.84
CA ALA A 664 3.67 11.42 5.46
C ALA A 664 3.78 12.80 4.78
N ASN A 665 4.97 13.41 4.88
CA ASN A 665 5.19 14.84 4.53
C ASN A 665 4.04 15.71 5.11
N ASN A 666 3.66 16.79 4.44
CA ASN A 666 2.51 17.63 4.77
C ASN A 666 1.17 17.06 4.27
N HIS A 667 1.05 15.76 3.94
CA HIS A 667 -0.21 15.14 3.52
C HIS A 667 -1.07 14.70 4.70
N GLN A 668 -0.44 14.15 5.74
CA GLN A 668 -1.12 13.49 6.86
C GLN A 668 -0.46 13.85 8.19
N HIS A 669 -1.25 13.93 9.25
CA HIS A 669 -0.74 14.22 10.60
C HIS A 669 -1.50 13.46 11.69
N SER A 670 -0.91 13.39 12.89
CA SER A 670 -1.60 12.95 14.12
C SER A 670 -2.81 13.85 14.42
N HIS A 671 -3.82 13.35 15.12
CA HIS A 671 -5.03 14.13 15.35
C HIS A 671 -4.79 15.49 16.03
N VAL A 672 -5.31 16.52 15.37
CA VAL A 672 -5.70 17.81 15.94
C VAL A 672 -7.06 18.17 15.32
N PRO A 673 -7.90 19.02 15.95
CA PRO A 673 -9.15 19.46 15.35
C PRO A 673 -8.95 20.08 13.95
N VAL A 674 -9.56 19.49 12.93
CA VAL A 674 -9.44 19.92 11.51
C VAL A 674 -10.61 20.82 11.17
N ALA A 675 -10.33 21.99 10.58
CA ALA A 675 -11.37 22.92 10.18
C ALA A 675 -12.21 22.40 9.00
N PRO A 676 -13.52 22.71 8.95
CA PRO A 676 -14.35 22.48 7.77
C PRO A 676 -14.04 23.47 6.63
N LEU A 677 -13.32 24.55 6.91
CA LEU A 677 -12.77 25.45 5.90
C LEU A 677 -11.50 24.84 5.32
N SER A 678 -11.37 24.81 3.99
CA SER A 678 -10.16 24.34 3.33
C SER A 678 -9.51 25.42 2.45
N GLY A 679 -8.19 25.32 2.31
CA GLY A 679 -7.40 26.09 1.34
C GLY A 679 -7.02 25.25 0.11
N ALA A 680 -6.15 25.81 -0.72
CA ALA A 680 -5.46 25.09 -1.78
C ALA A 680 -3.98 25.46 -1.79
N LEU A 681 -3.12 24.50 -2.13
CA LEU A 681 -1.72 24.73 -2.49
C LEU A 681 -1.63 24.76 -4.00
N LEU A 682 -1.47 25.96 -4.56
CA LEU A 682 -1.16 26.13 -5.97
C LEU A 682 0.25 25.57 -6.22
N HIS A 683 0.34 24.49 -6.97
CA HIS A 683 1.56 23.72 -7.12
C HIS A 683 2.17 23.93 -8.50
N TYR A 684 3.27 24.68 -8.55
CA TYR A 684 3.95 25.14 -9.77
C TYR A 684 4.98 24.12 -10.26
N LYS A 685 4.56 22.85 -10.36
CA LYS A 685 5.48 21.76 -10.72
C LYS A 685 5.97 21.85 -12.18
N PHE A 686 5.15 22.43 -13.06
CA PHE A 686 5.32 22.41 -14.51
C PHE A 686 6.04 23.65 -15.10
N ILE A 687 6.74 24.42 -14.28
CA ILE A 687 7.43 25.65 -14.70
C ILE A 687 8.89 25.40 -15.11
N GLY A 688 9.55 26.28 -15.85
CA GLY A 688 11.00 26.14 -16.13
C GLY A 688 11.37 24.87 -16.90
N ASP A 689 12.59 24.34 -16.69
CA ASP A 689 13.06 23.10 -17.35
C ASP A 689 12.57 21.85 -16.60
N LEU A 690 11.27 21.57 -16.73
CA LEU A 690 10.62 20.41 -16.12
C LEU A 690 11.33 19.10 -16.48
N MET A 691 11.80 18.95 -17.72
CA MET A 691 12.42 17.70 -18.17
C MET A 691 13.76 17.46 -17.48
N ALA A 692 14.60 18.51 -17.34
CA ALA A 692 15.84 18.40 -16.58
C ALA A 692 15.58 18.01 -15.11
N ARG A 693 14.55 18.58 -14.47
CA ARG A 693 14.19 18.21 -13.09
C ARG A 693 13.61 16.80 -12.98
N VAL A 694 12.84 16.34 -13.96
CA VAL A 694 12.36 14.96 -14.02
C VAL A 694 13.53 13.99 -14.14
N ASP A 695 14.48 14.29 -15.03
CA ASP A 695 15.66 13.46 -15.24
C ASP A 695 16.57 13.46 -13.98
N GLU A 696 16.82 14.62 -13.34
CA GLU A 696 17.55 14.72 -12.06
C GLU A 696 16.85 13.95 -10.93
N ALA A 697 15.52 14.07 -10.82
CA ALA A 697 14.74 13.39 -9.79
C ALA A 697 14.79 11.86 -9.94
N ILE A 698 14.80 11.35 -11.17
CA ILE A 698 14.94 9.92 -11.48
C ILE A 698 16.37 9.45 -11.20
N GLU A 699 17.38 10.23 -11.58
CA GLU A 699 18.79 9.89 -11.36
C GLU A 699 19.16 9.86 -9.86
N ARG A 700 18.63 10.79 -9.06
CA ARG A 700 18.89 10.85 -7.62
C ARG A 700 18.21 9.74 -6.83
N ASP A 701 17.04 9.27 -7.28
CA ASP A 701 16.24 8.24 -6.63
C ASP A 701 15.82 8.55 -5.16
N GLU A 702 15.99 9.79 -4.70
CA GLU A 702 15.71 10.23 -3.32
C GLU A 702 14.23 10.55 -3.05
N HIS A 703 13.36 10.43 -4.06
CA HIS A 703 11.93 10.71 -3.94
C HIS A 703 11.13 9.46 -3.56
N PHE A 704 9.92 9.68 -3.01
CA PHE A 704 8.99 8.64 -2.59
C PHE A 704 8.89 7.47 -3.60
N MET A 705 9.01 6.24 -3.09
CA MET A 705 9.01 4.99 -3.86
C MET A 705 10.00 4.97 -5.04
N GLY A 706 11.20 5.50 -4.87
CA GLY A 706 12.23 5.49 -5.91
C GLY A 706 11.84 6.30 -7.15
N ALA A 707 11.37 7.53 -6.91
CA ALA A 707 10.91 8.46 -7.94
C ALA A 707 9.79 7.93 -8.86
N ARG A 708 8.97 6.98 -8.38
CA ARG A 708 7.89 6.33 -9.14
C ARG A 708 6.99 7.32 -9.90
N PHE A 709 6.65 8.43 -9.26
CA PHE A 709 5.85 9.48 -9.88
C PHE A 709 6.53 10.07 -11.13
N TYR A 710 7.81 10.41 -11.03
CA TYR A 710 8.58 10.96 -12.14
C TYR A 710 8.71 9.97 -13.29
N LYS A 711 8.94 8.69 -12.98
CA LYS A 711 8.95 7.59 -13.96
C LYS A 711 7.60 7.48 -14.70
N ALA A 712 6.48 7.55 -13.97
CA ALA A 712 5.14 7.46 -14.54
C ALA A 712 4.78 8.66 -15.45
N LEU A 713 5.33 9.84 -15.18
CA LEU A 713 5.07 11.03 -15.99
C LEU A 713 6.07 11.25 -17.13
N GLN A 714 7.23 10.60 -17.14
CA GLN A 714 8.28 10.89 -18.11
C GLN A 714 7.79 10.73 -19.56
N THR A 715 7.19 9.59 -19.89
CA THR A 715 6.68 9.31 -21.26
C THR A 715 5.50 10.23 -21.63
N PRO A 716 4.44 10.39 -20.79
CA PRO A 716 3.37 11.35 -21.05
C PRO A 716 3.85 12.80 -21.25
N LEU A 717 4.81 13.27 -20.44
CA LEU A 717 5.34 14.63 -20.55
C LEU A 717 6.14 14.83 -21.83
N ARG A 718 6.96 13.85 -22.24
CA ARG A 718 7.66 13.90 -23.53
C ARG A 718 6.67 13.98 -24.69
N ALA A 719 5.63 13.16 -24.67
CA ALA A 719 4.58 13.18 -25.69
C ALA A 719 3.78 14.50 -25.71
N ALA A 720 3.48 15.08 -24.54
CA ALA A 720 2.81 16.37 -24.43
C ALA A 720 3.68 17.51 -24.98
N ARG A 721 4.98 17.47 -24.69
CA ARG A 721 5.96 18.43 -25.23
C ARG A 721 6.08 18.34 -26.75
N GLU A 722 6.08 17.14 -27.31
CA GLU A 722 6.11 16.94 -28.77
C GLU A 722 4.84 17.46 -29.48
N LYS A 723 3.68 17.35 -28.82
CA LYS A 723 2.41 17.84 -29.32
C LYS A 723 2.18 19.34 -29.11
N ASP A 724 3.04 19.99 -28.33
CA ASP A 724 2.97 21.41 -27.95
C ASP A 724 1.62 21.80 -27.32
N VAL A 725 0.99 20.87 -26.59
CA VAL A 725 -0.29 21.08 -25.91
C VAL A 725 -0.35 20.22 -24.65
N LEU A 726 -0.64 20.85 -23.51
CA LEU A 726 -0.89 20.20 -22.21
C LEU A 726 -2.37 20.29 -21.77
N LEU A 727 -3.15 21.15 -22.44
CA LEU A 727 -4.56 21.36 -22.13
C LEU A 727 -5.45 20.16 -22.48
N SER A 728 -6.57 20.04 -21.78
CA SER A 728 -7.64 19.09 -22.07
C SER A 728 -9.03 19.72 -21.92
N ALA A 729 -10.09 18.93 -22.12
CA ALA A 729 -11.47 19.36 -21.84
C ALA A 729 -11.76 19.66 -20.34
N HIS A 730 -10.86 19.27 -19.45
CA HIS A 730 -10.93 19.56 -18.02
C HIS A 730 -10.17 20.82 -17.63
N SER A 731 -9.29 21.33 -18.51
CA SER A 731 -8.49 22.51 -18.25
C SER A 731 -9.34 23.78 -18.23
N VAL A 732 -9.14 24.60 -17.21
CA VAL A 732 -9.70 25.95 -17.08
C VAL A 732 -8.60 26.92 -16.63
N ALA A 733 -8.71 28.19 -17.02
CA ALA A 733 -7.81 29.21 -16.51
C ALA A 733 -8.13 29.47 -15.02
N TYR A 734 -7.10 29.52 -14.20
CA TYR A 734 -7.19 29.87 -12.79
C TYR A 734 -7.40 31.37 -12.64
N GLU A 735 -8.53 31.74 -12.06
CA GLU A 735 -8.94 33.15 -11.86
C GLU A 735 -8.78 33.61 -10.41
N GLY A 736 -8.71 32.67 -9.47
CA GLY A 736 -8.51 32.95 -8.05
C GLY A 736 -9.27 32.02 -7.11
N PRO A 737 -9.15 32.20 -5.79
CA PRO A 737 -9.74 31.30 -4.79
C PRO A 737 -11.28 31.25 -4.80
N ALA A 738 -11.97 32.33 -5.16
CA ALA A 738 -13.43 32.32 -5.34
C ALA A 738 -13.88 31.27 -6.38
N GLN A 739 -13.14 31.15 -7.49
CA GLN A 739 -13.40 30.14 -8.52
C GLN A 739 -13.27 28.72 -7.96
N LEU A 740 -12.26 28.48 -7.11
CA LEU A 740 -12.04 27.17 -6.49
C LEU A 740 -13.17 26.80 -5.52
N VAL A 741 -13.74 27.79 -4.81
CA VAL A 741 -14.93 27.58 -3.97
C VAL A 741 -16.15 27.25 -4.84
N GLU A 742 -16.37 27.98 -5.93
CA GLU A 742 -17.47 27.72 -6.87
C GLU A 742 -17.39 26.33 -7.52
N MET A 743 -16.18 25.84 -7.77
CA MET A 743 -15.93 24.50 -8.32
C MET A 743 -16.01 23.38 -7.27
N GLY A 744 -16.14 23.71 -5.98
CA GLY A 744 -16.12 22.73 -4.89
C GLY A 744 -14.72 22.16 -4.58
N LEU A 745 -13.66 22.78 -5.10
CA LEU A 745 -12.26 22.41 -4.85
C LEU A 745 -11.75 23.00 -3.52
N MET A 746 -12.42 24.05 -3.02
CA MET A 746 -12.18 24.66 -1.72
C MET A 746 -13.50 24.81 -0.96
N SER A 747 -13.46 24.66 0.36
CA SER A 747 -14.62 24.77 1.24
C SER A 747 -14.58 26.06 2.04
N ALA A 748 -15.66 26.83 1.97
CA ALA A 748 -15.86 28.07 2.72
C ALA A 748 -17.19 27.98 3.50
N PRO A 749 -17.18 27.67 4.81
CA PRO A 749 -18.38 27.63 5.63
C PRO A 749 -19.12 28.97 5.66
N ASP A 750 -20.45 28.96 5.80
CA ASP A 750 -21.27 30.19 5.80
C ASP A 750 -20.83 31.19 6.88
N ASP A 751 -20.44 30.70 8.05
CA ASP A 751 -19.99 31.52 9.17
C ASP A 751 -18.59 32.12 8.99
N TRP A 752 -17.77 31.60 8.06
CA TRP A 752 -16.56 32.29 7.59
C TRP A 752 -16.93 33.55 6.80
N GLY A 753 -17.94 33.48 5.94
CA GLY A 753 -18.43 34.65 5.18
C GLY A 753 -18.94 35.78 6.08
N LEU A 754 -19.44 35.44 7.27
CA LEU A 754 -19.91 36.37 8.30
C LEU A 754 -18.83 36.80 9.30
N TRP A 755 -17.64 36.21 9.27
CA TRP A 755 -16.57 36.52 10.20
C TRP A 755 -16.16 38.00 10.04
N PRO A 756 -16.11 38.80 11.12
CA PRO A 756 -15.83 40.22 10.98
C PRO A 756 -14.44 40.46 10.38
N GLU A 757 -14.39 41.27 9.32
CA GLU A 757 -13.14 41.84 8.84
C GLU A 757 -12.65 42.82 9.92
N ARG A 758 -11.44 42.60 10.45
CA ARG A 758 -10.87 43.62 11.33
C ARG A 758 -10.67 44.90 10.51
N PRO A 759 -10.98 46.08 11.05
CA PRO A 759 -10.53 47.32 10.45
C PRO A 759 -9.00 47.26 10.32
N THR A 760 -8.51 47.45 9.10
CA THR A 760 -7.08 47.46 8.73
C THR A 760 -6.28 48.45 9.56
#